data_AF-A0A949ILR6-F1
#
_entry.id   AF-A0A949ILR6-F1
#
_cell.length_a   1.000
_cell.length_b   1.000
_cell.length_c   1.000
_cell.angle_alpha   90.00
_cell.angle_beta   90.00
_cell.angle_gamma   90.00
#
_symmetry.space_group_name_H-M   'P 1'
#
loop_
_entity.id
_entity.type
_entity.pdbx_description
1 polymer ?
#
loop_
_entity_poly.entity_id
_entity_poly.type
_entity_poly.pdbx_seq_one_letter_code
_entity_poly.pdbx_strand_id
1 'polypeptide(L)'
;MNSTELSRHANSLGLIFDQGDIDGTPLGSAWLVDPHTVVTCAHNVILYKDHLVALKVRFPISGKELAVRSVYFHPKLDQKHLIATAKRALGEPLIALALTQNNVAVLKVGPGLQPLNPVENKELNEIFKADRGPSESGLGGNLAEIELALVLQTITNARKEGTVTLIDTRGRVNGRLFCKQGRVSHAYYKNLVNEMAVNQIIEHKLAGGFYFTSEGEPDWTSVAEINRPTDSLLIEAHRRLDELDKLAGIVGGPSSLFERLTPEPRLDALPVDCREFAKLIWPLLDGGTPLGFMWELCGIDDYSVYMTLQELIKTRQISYFEAPFVKAAPPVPIQLGVQTPLNVGDEIAALWVDNPSMAPLVRTGTILGSLTEFDPAHVIHTVGLPSSASGAPLVKDEVVIGMHCGALPPDSSIGPTQGFHQMIWVDSIAECLSQAGEKELVKKLTASDMPIPVPGQAQKSPGCREVARIQCPKCGRSTLELTNFCKGCGGRLLKDQTPGPKRKVKPLGSATAARLAAVPSASAEPVKGPSLILAFIMALIGLIGGLGALALIPQPNVINGGAVTIPHTRWIEPSLLIRESLGVWRQAADDRTFTNDDEVCVGVHTNNAGYVYCLLRGTSGATALVYPPAPPNGQAVIDNPVDVGARFSIGCNGLQDRTSNDFKGFKFDLKPGQEKVILVGSTARGTFCDSLEAQGAFVDRALQLLAENNSPQGIQTTVEQFGSEFFKAGQAKVGNDKTFVHDPVYLSLVVMDHILSKKATIPR
;
A
#
# COMPACT_ATOMS: atom_id res chain seq x y z
N MET A 1 12.45 -7.80 22.28
CA MET A 1 12.83 -6.44 21.82
C MET A 1 11.65 -5.50 22.08
N ASN A 2 11.86 -4.23 22.50
CA ASN A 2 10.73 -3.31 22.69
C ASN A 2 10.36 -2.66 21.34
N SER A 3 9.14 -2.89 20.86
CA SER A 3 8.62 -2.30 19.61
C SER A 3 8.68 -0.76 19.61
N THR A 4 8.52 -0.15 20.78
CA THR A 4 8.61 1.30 20.99
C THR A 4 9.98 1.86 20.60
N GLU A 5 11.06 1.12 20.80
CA GLU A 5 12.43 1.60 20.53
C GLU A 5 12.74 1.54 19.03
N LEU A 6 12.37 0.44 18.35
CA LEU A 6 12.48 0.32 16.90
C LEU A 6 11.67 1.39 16.16
N SER A 7 10.50 1.77 16.69
CA SER A 7 9.66 2.83 16.10
C SER A 7 10.36 4.19 15.98
N ARG A 8 11.42 4.45 16.77
CA ARG A 8 12.22 5.70 16.66
C ARG A 8 12.93 5.81 15.31
N HIS A 9 13.33 4.67 14.72
CA HIS A 9 13.97 4.62 13.41
C HIS A 9 12.98 4.68 12.24
N ALA A 10 11.68 4.76 12.51
CA ALA A 10 10.67 4.72 11.47
C ALA A 10 10.74 5.90 10.49
N ASN A 11 11.18 7.08 10.94
CA ASN A 11 11.44 8.24 10.06
C ASN A 11 12.55 7.97 9.03
N SER A 12 13.38 6.94 9.24
CA SER A 12 14.45 6.52 8.33
C SER A 12 13.97 5.53 7.27
N LEU A 13 12.72 5.05 7.34
CA LEU A 13 12.12 4.13 6.37
C LEU A 13 11.45 4.90 5.24
N GLY A 14 11.66 4.44 4.02
CA GLY A 14 10.96 4.93 2.84
C GLY A 14 10.41 3.79 1.99
N LEU A 15 9.50 4.15 1.09
CA LEU A 15 8.97 3.27 0.05
C LEU A 15 9.43 3.82 -1.30
N ILE A 16 9.86 2.93 -2.19
CA ILE A 16 10.31 3.25 -3.55
C ILE A 16 9.09 3.22 -4.46
N PHE A 17 8.88 4.29 -5.23
CA PHE A 17 7.82 4.38 -6.23
C PHE A 17 8.38 4.66 -7.61
N ASP A 18 7.70 4.10 -8.60
CA ASP A 18 7.76 4.55 -9.98
C ASP A 18 6.84 5.76 -10.15
N GLN A 19 7.39 6.89 -10.61
CA GLN A 19 6.66 8.15 -10.76
C GLN A 19 5.62 8.16 -11.88
N GLY A 20 5.71 7.25 -12.85
CA GLY A 20 4.70 7.13 -13.90
C GLY A 20 3.71 5.97 -13.70
N ASP A 21 3.83 5.22 -12.60
CA ASP A 21 2.85 4.21 -12.21
C ASP A 21 1.65 4.91 -11.54
N ILE A 22 0.51 4.90 -12.23
CA ILE A 22 -0.72 5.60 -11.79
C ILE A 22 -1.31 4.93 -10.55
N ASP A 23 -1.12 3.61 -10.41
CA ASP A 23 -1.67 2.81 -9.33
C ASP A 23 -0.92 3.07 -8.00
N GLY A 24 0.20 3.82 -8.04
CA GLY A 24 0.94 4.25 -6.84
C GLY A 24 1.44 3.09 -5.99
N THR A 25 1.67 1.92 -6.60
CA THR A 25 2.12 0.72 -5.88
C THR A 25 3.62 0.82 -5.60
N PRO A 26 4.09 0.65 -4.35
CA PRO A 26 5.50 0.67 -4.04
C PRO A 26 6.22 -0.54 -4.65
N LEU A 27 7.37 -0.29 -5.25
CA LEU A 27 8.28 -1.31 -5.81
C LEU A 27 9.02 -2.10 -4.72
N GLY A 28 9.05 -1.57 -3.50
CA GLY A 28 9.76 -2.10 -2.34
C GLY A 28 10.03 -1.04 -1.28
N SER A 29 10.52 -1.49 -0.13
CA SER A 29 11.05 -0.66 0.96
C SER A 29 12.49 -0.22 0.70
N ALA A 30 12.87 0.88 1.35
CA ALA A 30 14.24 1.33 1.51
C ALA A 30 14.44 1.96 2.89
N TRP A 31 15.69 2.10 3.35
CA TRP A 31 15.96 2.84 4.59
C TRP A 31 17.26 3.64 4.53
N LEU A 32 17.31 4.77 5.23
CA LEU A 32 18.44 5.68 5.28
C LEU A 32 19.59 5.09 6.11
N VAL A 33 20.77 5.09 5.48
CA VAL A 33 22.06 4.87 6.14
C VAL A 33 22.84 6.17 6.32
N ASP A 34 22.49 7.21 5.56
CA ASP A 34 22.79 8.63 5.83
C ASP A 34 21.68 9.51 5.21
N PRO A 35 21.63 10.85 5.43
CA PRO A 35 20.57 11.73 4.91
C PRO A 35 20.35 11.76 3.38
N HIS A 36 21.30 11.22 2.60
CA HIS A 36 21.34 11.21 1.14
C HIS A 36 21.58 9.81 0.55
N THR A 37 21.57 8.77 1.38
CA THR A 37 21.88 7.40 0.96
C THR A 37 20.89 6.43 1.58
N VAL A 38 20.15 5.70 0.74
CA VAL A 38 19.30 4.58 1.18
C VAL A 38 19.82 3.24 0.67
N VAL A 39 19.42 2.17 1.36
CA VAL A 39 19.64 0.78 0.92
C VAL A 39 18.30 0.15 0.57
N THR A 40 18.29 -0.72 -0.44
CA THR A 40 17.12 -1.52 -0.85
C THR A 40 17.56 -2.81 -1.56
N CYS A 41 16.61 -3.68 -1.90
CA CYS A 41 16.90 -4.84 -2.72
C CYS A 41 17.17 -4.46 -4.18
N ALA A 42 18.18 -5.10 -4.79
CA ALA A 42 18.55 -4.81 -6.17
C ALA A 42 17.41 -5.05 -7.16
N HIS A 43 16.62 -6.12 -6.96
CA HIS A 43 15.52 -6.48 -7.85
C HIS A 43 14.40 -5.43 -7.93
N ASN A 44 14.22 -4.60 -6.90
CA ASN A 44 13.21 -3.53 -6.87
C ASN A 44 13.50 -2.42 -7.89
N VAL A 45 14.79 -2.21 -8.22
CA VAL A 45 15.26 -1.05 -9.00
C VAL A 45 16.05 -1.42 -10.26
N ILE A 46 16.41 -2.70 -10.45
CA ILE A 46 17.29 -3.15 -11.55
C ILE A 46 16.78 -2.81 -12.95
N LEU A 47 15.47 -2.83 -13.16
CA LEU A 47 14.84 -2.49 -14.45
C LEU A 47 14.86 -0.97 -14.74
N TYR A 48 15.08 -0.15 -13.71
CA TYR A 48 15.16 1.31 -13.79
C TYR A 48 16.59 1.84 -13.82
N LYS A 49 17.62 0.97 -13.87
CA LYS A 49 19.03 1.37 -13.73
C LYS A 49 19.46 2.50 -14.70
N ASP A 50 18.86 2.52 -15.90
CA ASP A 50 19.13 3.50 -16.97
C ASP A 50 18.08 4.65 -16.99
N HIS A 51 17.05 4.58 -16.14
CA HIS A 51 15.91 5.52 -16.06
C HIS A 51 15.62 5.96 -14.61
N LEU A 52 16.68 6.27 -13.84
CA LEU A 52 16.56 6.63 -12.41
C LEU A 52 15.68 7.86 -12.14
N VAL A 53 15.50 8.73 -13.14
CA VAL A 53 14.56 9.86 -13.09
C VAL A 53 13.11 9.43 -12.88
N ALA A 54 12.75 8.20 -13.20
CA ALA A 54 11.43 7.64 -12.91
C ALA A 54 11.27 7.16 -11.47
N LEU A 55 12.35 7.03 -10.68
CA LEU A 55 12.29 6.55 -9.31
C LEU A 55 12.25 7.70 -8.29
N LYS A 56 11.36 7.56 -7.31
CA LYS A 56 11.37 8.37 -6.08
C LYS A 56 11.34 7.49 -4.84
N VAL A 57 11.87 8.02 -3.74
CA VAL A 57 11.73 7.43 -2.40
C VAL A 57 10.90 8.40 -1.57
N ARG A 58 9.72 7.96 -1.12
CA ARG A 58 8.86 8.70 -0.19
C ARG A 58 9.09 8.18 1.22
N PHE A 59 9.19 9.08 2.19
CA PHE A 59 9.38 8.80 3.61
C PHE A 59 8.10 9.11 4.37
N PRO A 60 7.20 8.13 4.55
CA PRO A 60 5.80 8.34 4.92
C PRO A 60 5.58 9.30 6.11
N ILE A 61 6.29 9.07 7.21
CA ILE A 61 6.14 9.81 8.48
C ILE A 61 6.60 11.27 8.37
N SER A 62 7.53 11.56 7.46
CA SER A 62 8.05 12.91 7.24
C SER A 62 7.39 13.65 6.07
N GLY A 63 6.54 12.97 5.30
CA GLY A 63 5.98 13.45 4.04
C GLY A 63 6.98 13.68 2.90
N LYS A 64 8.29 13.55 3.15
CA LYS A 64 9.34 13.90 2.17
C LYS A 64 9.40 12.92 1.00
N GLU A 65 9.51 13.46 -0.21
CA GLU A 65 9.85 12.70 -1.41
C GLU A 65 11.23 13.13 -1.91
N LEU A 66 12.10 12.15 -2.17
CA LEU A 66 13.45 12.37 -2.70
C LEU A 66 13.61 11.67 -4.05
N ALA A 67 14.24 12.34 -5.00
CA ALA A 67 14.58 11.78 -6.31
C ALA A 67 15.79 10.85 -6.19
N VAL A 68 15.79 9.73 -6.92
CA VAL A 68 16.98 8.88 -7.05
C VAL A 68 17.98 9.55 -8.02
N ARG A 69 19.23 9.69 -7.59
CA ARG A 69 20.31 10.38 -8.31
C ARG A 69 21.34 9.42 -8.91
N SER A 70 21.66 8.36 -8.20
CA SER A 70 22.47 7.25 -8.70
C SER A 70 22.13 5.95 -7.97
N VAL A 71 22.42 4.82 -8.62
CA VAL A 71 22.34 3.47 -8.04
C VAL A 71 23.70 2.79 -8.10
N TYR A 72 24.07 2.13 -7.01
CA TYR A 72 25.22 1.23 -6.94
C TYR A 72 24.71 -0.15 -6.56
N PHE A 73 24.94 -1.12 -7.43
CA PHE A 73 24.63 -2.52 -7.17
C PHE A 73 25.81 -3.21 -6.48
N HIS A 74 25.54 -4.30 -5.75
CA HIS A 74 26.61 -5.11 -5.16
C HIS A 74 27.64 -5.55 -6.24
N PRO A 75 28.96 -5.49 -5.99
CA PRO A 75 29.97 -5.83 -7.00
C PRO A 75 29.89 -7.28 -7.50
N LYS A 76 29.37 -8.19 -6.66
CA LYS A 76 29.17 -9.62 -6.96
C LYS A 76 27.76 -9.96 -7.48
N LEU A 77 26.91 -8.96 -7.76
CA LEU A 77 25.60 -9.19 -8.36
C LEU A 77 25.74 -9.44 -9.86
N ASP A 78 25.25 -10.58 -10.35
CA ASP A 78 25.06 -10.78 -11.79
C ASP A 78 23.85 -9.96 -12.28
N GLN A 79 24.10 -8.69 -12.59
CA GLN A 79 23.09 -7.78 -13.12
C GLN A 79 22.48 -8.29 -14.43
N LYS A 80 23.22 -9.02 -15.27
CA LYS A 80 22.71 -9.51 -16.55
C LYS A 80 21.70 -10.63 -16.31
N HIS A 81 22.02 -11.56 -15.41
CA HIS A 81 21.08 -12.57 -14.97
C HIS A 81 19.87 -11.92 -14.30
N LEU A 82 20.06 -11.01 -13.34
CA LEU A 82 18.96 -10.35 -12.65
C LEU A 82 18.05 -9.56 -13.61
N ILE A 83 18.58 -8.83 -14.61
CA ILE A 83 17.75 -8.15 -15.62
C ILE A 83 16.93 -9.16 -16.43
N ALA A 84 17.52 -10.27 -16.88
CA ALA A 84 16.80 -11.30 -17.63
C ALA A 84 15.71 -11.97 -16.78
N THR A 85 16.02 -12.25 -15.52
CA THR A 85 15.13 -12.83 -14.50
C THR A 85 14.00 -11.87 -14.15
N ALA A 86 14.27 -10.57 -13.94
CA ALA A 86 13.27 -9.54 -13.69
C ALA A 86 12.37 -9.28 -14.91
N LYS A 87 12.93 -9.24 -16.13
CA LYS A 87 12.12 -9.13 -17.36
C LYS A 87 11.19 -10.32 -17.56
N ARG A 88 11.65 -11.55 -17.26
CA ARG A 88 10.76 -12.72 -17.29
C ARG A 88 9.67 -12.61 -16.22
N ALA A 89 9.96 -12.06 -15.06
CA ALA A 89 8.99 -11.86 -13.98
C ALA A 89 7.87 -10.85 -14.32
N LEU A 90 8.07 -10.01 -15.34
CA LEU A 90 7.01 -9.15 -15.88
C LEU A 90 5.95 -9.96 -16.66
N GLY A 91 6.34 -11.09 -17.24
CA GLY A 91 5.45 -11.98 -17.98
C GLY A 91 4.96 -13.17 -17.15
N GLU A 92 5.82 -13.74 -16.32
CA GLU A 92 5.58 -14.94 -15.52
C GLU A 92 5.42 -14.60 -14.04
N PRO A 93 4.29 -14.94 -13.39
CA PRO A 93 4.23 -14.92 -11.95
C PRO A 93 5.18 -15.97 -11.35
N LEU A 94 5.74 -15.67 -10.18
CA LEU A 94 6.74 -16.47 -9.46
C LEU A 94 8.07 -16.61 -10.19
N ILE A 95 8.86 -15.54 -10.13
CA ILE A 95 10.31 -15.68 -10.21
C ILE A 95 10.91 -15.29 -8.88
N ALA A 96 11.85 -16.12 -8.42
CA ALA A 96 12.52 -15.96 -7.14
C ALA A 96 13.55 -14.82 -7.18
N LEU A 97 13.09 -13.60 -7.45
CA LEU A 97 13.89 -12.39 -7.41
C LEU A 97 14.54 -12.19 -6.03
N ALA A 98 13.86 -12.62 -4.96
CA ALA A 98 14.40 -12.74 -3.61
C ALA A 98 15.71 -13.56 -3.57
N LEU A 99 15.71 -14.75 -4.21
CA LEU A 99 16.84 -15.70 -4.27
C LEU A 99 18.04 -15.22 -5.08
N THR A 100 18.01 -14.02 -5.67
CA THR A 100 19.14 -13.49 -6.43
C THR A 100 20.36 -13.30 -5.51
N GLN A 101 21.52 -13.81 -5.90
CA GLN A 101 22.72 -13.66 -5.08
C GLN A 101 23.17 -12.20 -4.97
N ASN A 102 23.47 -11.76 -3.74
CA ASN A 102 23.92 -10.40 -3.44
C ASN A 102 22.90 -9.32 -3.86
N ASN A 103 21.63 -9.53 -3.51
CA ASN A 103 20.45 -8.73 -3.88
C ASN A 103 20.42 -7.31 -3.27
N VAL A 104 21.51 -6.54 -3.34
CA VAL A 104 21.67 -5.23 -2.70
C VAL A 104 21.85 -4.12 -3.72
N ALA A 105 21.10 -3.04 -3.54
CA ALA A 105 21.33 -1.75 -4.18
C ALA A 105 21.43 -0.63 -3.12
N VAL A 106 22.41 0.25 -3.31
CA VAL A 106 22.58 1.52 -2.59
C VAL A 106 22.13 2.63 -3.54
N LEU A 107 21.17 3.45 -3.11
CA LEU A 107 20.68 4.59 -3.88
C LEU A 107 21.16 5.89 -3.24
N LYS A 108 21.71 6.80 -4.06
CA LYS A 108 21.87 8.19 -3.67
C LYS A 108 20.58 8.94 -3.95
N VAL A 109 20.07 9.64 -2.95
CA VAL A 109 18.78 10.34 -2.98
C VAL A 109 18.94 11.80 -2.61
N GLY A 110 18.11 12.67 -3.20
CA GLY A 110 18.16 14.09 -2.89
C GLY A 110 16.92 14.87 -3.31
N PRO A 111 16.83 16.15 -2.91
CA PRO A 111 15.74 17.04 -3.33
C PRO A 111 15.79 17.30 -4.85
N GLY A 112 14.73 17.90 -5.39
CA GLY A 112 14.62 18.24 -6.81
C GLY A 112 14.03 17.11 -7.65
N LEU A 113 12.91 16.56 -7.19
CA LEU A 113 12.05 15.67 -7.97
C LEU A 113 11.58 16.41 -9.24
N GLN A 114 11.76 15.78 -10.39
CA GLN A 114 11.33 16.28 -11.70
C GLN A 114 10.18 15.39 -12.18
N PRO A 115 9.07 15.95 -12.68
CA PRO A 115 8.03 15.16 -13.34
C PRO A 115 8.63 14.38 -14.52
N LEU A 116 8.29 13.10 -14.62
CA LEU A 116 8.76 12.22 -15.70
C LEU A 116 8.27 12.76 -17.05
N ASN A 117 9.19 13.00 -17.99
CA ASN A 117 8.79 13.59 -19.26
C ASN A 117 8.12 12.53 -20.18
N PRO A 118 7.31 12.93 -21.18
CA PRO A 118 6.56 11.97 -22.01
C PRO A 118 7.42 10.98 -22.81
N VAL A 119 8.68 11.34 -23.13
CA VAL A 119 9.62 10.47 -23.83
C VAL A 119 10.17 9.43 -22.88
N GLU A 120 10.66 9.85 -21.71
CA GLU A 120 11.14 8.95 -20.65
C GLU A 120 10.05 7.96 -20.20
N ASN A 121 8.81 8.43 -20.02
CA ASN A 121 7.70 7.57 -19.65
C ASN A 121 7.36 6.55 -20.76
N LYS A 122 7.51 6.93 -22.03
CA LYS A 122 7.33 6.01 -23.16
C LYS A 122 8.44 4.95 -23.23
N GLU A 123 9.70 5.35 -23.07
CA GLU A 123 10.84 4.43 -23.04
C GLU A 123 10.72 3.43 -21.88
N LEU A 124 10.34 3.92 -20.70
CA LEU A 124 10.07 3.10 -19.53
C LEU A 124 8.93 2.10 -19.75
N ASN A 125 7.81 2.55 -20.35
CA ASN A 125 6.71 1.65 -20.71
C ASN A 125 7.16 0.54 -21.68
N GLU A 126 8.08 0.81 -22.62
CA GLU A 126 8.63 -0.24 -23.50
C GLU A 126 9.60 -1.21 -22.79
N ILE A 127 10.18 -0.83 -21.63
CA ILE A 127 10.94 -1.76 -20.76
C ILE A 127 9.99 -2.70 -20.01
N PHE A 128 8.86 -2.17 -19.51
CA PHE A 128 7.88 -2.92 -18.71
C PHE A 128 6.85 -3.70 -19.52
N LYS A 129 6.74 -3.41 -20.82
CA LYS A 129 5.98 -4.17 -21.80
C LYS A 129 6.45 -5.63 -21.80
N ALA A 130 5.69 -6.48 -21.11
CA ALA A 130 5.85 -7.93 -21.19
C ALA A 130 5.86 -8.37 -22.67
N ASP A 131 6.63 -9.41 -22.98
CA ASP A 131 6.68 -9.97 -24.34
C ASP A 131 5.31 -10.58 -24.66
N ARG A 132 4.46 -9.77 -25.29
CA ARG A 132 3.12 -10.19 -25.70
C ARG A 132 3.32 -11.20 -26.80
N GLY A 133 2.94 -12.46 -26.53
CA GLY A 133 2.88 -13.50 -27.54
C GLY A 133 2.18 -12.98 -28.80
N PRO A 134 2.55 -13.48 -30.00
CA PRO A 134 2.25 -12.84 -31.27
C PRO A 134 0.79 -12.38 -31.34
N SER A 135 0.58 -11.09 -31.59
CA SER A 135 -0.72 -10.40 -31.52
C SER A 135 -1.70 -10.82 -32.62
N GLU A 136 -1.48 -11.97 -33.24
CA GLU A 136 -2.26 -12.52 -34.33
C GLU A 136 -3.52 -13.20 -33.75
N SER A 137 -4.65 -12.48 -33.81
CA SER A 137 -6.04 -12.96 -33.57
C SER A 137 -6.56 -13.14 -32.13
N GLY A 138 -5.89 -12.58 -31.11
CA GLY A 138 -6.37 -12.59 -29.72
C GLY A 138 -7.54 -11.62 -29.41
N LEU A 139 -8.36 -11.95 -28.41
CA LEU A 139 -9.29 -11.00 -27.76
C LEU A 139 -8.49 -10.22 -26.70
N GLY A 140 -8.59 -8.89 -26.65
CA GLY A 140 -7.92 -8.09 -25.63
C GLY A 140 -8.51 -6.69 -25.52
N GLY A 141 -8.25 -6.01 -24.41
CA GLY A 141 -8.85 -4.71 -24.10
C GLY A 141 -8.39 -4.13 -22.76
N ASN A 142 -9.05 -3.06 -22.33
CA ASN A 142 -8.83 -2.37 -21.07
C ASN A 142 -9.88 -2.82 -20.04
N LEU A 143 -9.47 -3.15 -18.81
CA LEU A 143 -10.36 -3.58 -17.73
C LEU A 143 -11.24 -2.44 -17.19
N ALA A 144 -10.84 -1.18 -17.41
CA ALA A 144 -11.68 -0.01 -17.13
C ALA A 144 -12.80 0.20 -18.17
N GLU A 145 -12.72 -0.45 -19.34
CA GLU A 145 -13.73 -0.36 -20.40
C GLU A 145 -14.61 -1.62 -20.48
N ILE A 146 -14.05 -2.79 -20.14
CA ILE A 146 -14.73 -4.08 -20.22
C ILE A 146 -14.46 -4.87 -18.93
N GLU A 147 -15.51 -5.11 -18.15
CA GLU A 147 -15.43 -5.91 -16.92
C GLU A 147 -14.94 -7.34 -17.20
N LEU A 148 -14.04 -7.85 -16.35
CA LEU A 148 -13.45 -9.18 -16.52
C LEU A 148 -14.51 -10.31 -16.55
N ALA A 149 -15.61 -10.16 -15.79
CA ALA A 149 -16.70 -11.13 -15.79
C ALA A 149 -17.29 -11.32 -17.20
N LEU A 150 -17.51 -10.23 -17.94
CA LEU A 150 -18.01 -10.25 -19.32
C LEU A 150 -16.98 -10.87 -20.29
N VAL A 151 -15.68 -10.59 -20.08
CA VAL A 151 -14.59 -11.22 -20.86
C VAL A 151 -14.59 -12.73 -20.67
N LEU A 152 -14.65 -13.20 -19.43
CA LEU A 152 -14.63 -14.64 -19.10
C LEU A 152 -15.89 -15.34 -19.62
N GLN A 153 -17.08 -14.73 -19.47
CA GLN A 153 -18.32 -15.23 -20.08
C GLN A 153 -18.22 -15.33 -21.60
N THR A 154 -17.65 -14.32 -22.27
CA THR A 154 -17.50 -14.32 -23.73
C THR A 154 -16.60 -15.46 -24.20
N ILE A 155 -15.46 -15.67 -23.54
CA ILE A 155 -14.49 -16.73 -23.89
C ILE A 155 -15.06 -18.13 -23.61
N THR A 156 -15.71 -18.31 -22.45
CA THR A 156 -16.27 -19.61 -22.04
C THR A 156 -17.50 -20.00 -22.85
N ASN A 157 -18.41 -19.06 -23.15
CA ASN A 157 -19.54 -19.29 -24.06
C ASN A 157 -19.09 -19.63 -25.49
N ALA A 158 -18.02 -18.98 -25.98
CA ALA A 158 -17.38 -19.32 -27.25
C ALA A 158 -16.59 -20.64 -27.21
N ARG A 159 -16.49 -21.30 -26.04
CA ARG A 159 -15.72 -22.54 -25.77
C ARG A 159 -14.27 -22.49 -26.25
N LYS A 160 -13.65 -21.30 -26.25
CA LYS A 160 -12.23 -21.15 -26.60
C LYS A 160 -11.35 -21.78 -25.52
N GLU A 161 -10.22 -22.35 -25.95
CA GLU A 161 -9.18 -22.89 -25.07
C GLU A 161 -7.94 -22.00 -25.16
N GLY A 162 -7.35 -21.67 -24.01
CA GLY A 162 -6.24 -20.72 -23.91
C GLY A 162 -6.25 -19.89 -22.63
N THR A 163 -5.26 -19.02 -22.47
CA THR A 163 -5.03 -18.23 -21.24
C THR A 163 -5.45 -16.78 -21.43
N VAL A 164 -6.32 -16.30 -20.53
CA VAL A 164 -6.50 -14.86 -20.27
C VAL A 164 -5.35 -14.42 -19.37
N THR A 165 -4.54 -13.49 -19.85
CA THR A 165 -3.51 -12.82 -19.04
C THR A 165 -4.00 -11.42 -18.69
N LEU A 166 -3.91 -11.09 -17.40
CA LEU A 166 -4.21 -9.77 -16.86
C LEU A 166 -2.90 -9.01 -16.66
N ILE A 167 -2.88 -7.75 -17.09
CA ILE A 167 -1.75 -6.85 -16.99
C ILE A 167 -2.17 -5.55 -16.30
N ASP A 168 -1.31 -4.98 -15.48
CA ASP A 168 -1.55 -3.68 -14.85
C ASP A 168 -1.32 -2.49 -15.81
N THR A 169 -1.41 -1.27 -15.29
CA THR A 169 -1.20 -0.03 -16.06
C THR A 169 0.21 0.11 -16.64
N ARG A 170 1.20 -0.59 -16.06
CA ARG A 170 2.59 -0.68 -16.57
C ARG A 170 2.82 -1.85 -17.53
N GLY A 171 1.82 -2.71 -17.74
CA GLY A 171 1.93 -3.89 -18.61
C GLY A 171 2.59 -5.10 -17.93
N ARG A 172 2.74 -5.08 -16.60
CA ARG A 172 3.26 -6.20 -15.79
C ARG A 172 2.12 -7.20 -15.57
N VAL A 173 2.37 -8.50 -15.74
CA VAL A 173 1.37 -9.55 -15.53
C VAL A 173 1.04 -9.68 -14.05
N ASN A 174 -0.21 -9.41 -13.68
CA ASN A 174 -0.69 -9.51 -12.29
C ASN A 174 -1.55 -10.76 -12.04
N GLY A 175 -2.14 -11.36 -13.08
CA GLY A 175 -2.93 -12.58 -12.99
C GLY A 175 -3.07 -13.35 -14.30
N ARG A 176 -3.44 -14.63 -14.21
CA ARG A 176 -3.68 -15.52 -15.35
C ARG A 176 -4.87 -16.43 -15.07
N LEU A 177 -5.70 -16.67 -16.09
CA LEU A 177 -6.83 -17.62 -16.04
C LEU A 177 -6.80 -18.51 -17.28
N PHE A 178 -6.67 -19.82 -17.08
CA PHE A 178 -6.69 -20.78 -18.17
C PHE A 178 -8.14 -21.26 -18.39
N CYS A 179 -8.62 -21.09 -19.62
CA CYS A 179 -9.94 -21.50 -20.06
C CYS A 179 -9.82 -22.78 -20.90
N LYS A 180 -10.65 -23.78 -20.63
CA LYS A 180 -10.65 -25.09 -21.28
C LYS A 180 -12.08 -25.63 -21.35
N GLN A 181 -12.51 -26.11 -22.52
CA GLN A 181 -13.83 -26.71 -22.73
C GLN A 181 -15.04 -25.84 -22.28
N GLY A 182 -14.91 -24.50 -22.34
CA GLY A 182 -15.97 -23.58 -21.94
C GLY A 182 -16.13 -23.38 -20.42
N ARG A 183 -15.08 -23.66 -19.64
CA ARG A 183 -14.94 -23.22 -18.24
C ARG A 183 -13.56 -22.62 -18.01
N VAL A 184 -13.44 -21.77 -16.99
CA VAL A 184 -12.16 -21.46 -16.35
C VAL A 184 -11.72 -22.71 -15.58
N SER A 185 -10.62 -23.35 -15.99
CA SER A 185 -10.11 -24.58 -15.38
C SER A 185 -9.08 -24.30 -14.28
N HIS A 186 -8.29 -23.23 -14.45
CA HIS A 186 -7.29 -22.80 -13.47
C HIS A 186 -7.21 -21.28 -13.44
N ALA A 187 -6.84 -20.73 -12.29
CA ALA A 187 -6.54 -19.31 -12.15
C ALA A 187 -5.36 -19.09 -11.20
N TYR A 188 -4.72 -17.94 -11.35
CA TYR A 188 -3.53 -17.55 -10.61
C TYR A 188 -3.53 -16.03 -10.41
N TYR A 189 -3.36 -15.55 -9.18
CA TYR A 189 -3.28 -14.12 -8.85
C TYR A 189 -2.38 -13.90 -7.63
N LYS A 190 -1.17 -13.37 -7.85
CA LYS A 190 -0.05 -13.46 -6.88
C LYS A 190 -0.04 -14.85 -6.21
N ASN A 191 0.14 -14.93 -4.89
CA ASN A 191 0.14 -16.18 -4.13
C ASN A 191 -1.17 -17.00 -4.18
N LEU A 192 -2.29 -16.46 -4.68
CA LEU A 192 -3.58 -17.16 -4.74
C LEU A 192 -3.72 -18.02 -5.99
N VAL A 193 -4.47 -19.12 -5.85
CA VAL A 193 -4.78 -20.05 -6.95
C VAL A 193 -6.28 -20.34 -7.05
N ASN A 194 -6.72 -20.71 -8.25
CA ASN A 194 -8.05 -21.21 -8.56
C ASN A 194 -9.19 -20.31 -8.08
N GLU A 195 -10.23 -20.86 -7.42
CA GLU A 195 -11.43 -20.10 -7.03
C GLU A 195 -11.09 -18.85 -6.20
N MET A 196 -10.10 -18.95 -5.30
CA MET A 196 -9.64 -17.84 -4.46
C MET A 196 -8.97 -16.73 -5.30
N ALA A 197 -8.19 -17.10 -6.31
CA ALA A 197 -7.63 -16.15 -7.26
C ALA A 197 -8.71 -15.43 -8.08
N VAL A 198 -9.74 -16.16 -8.56
CA VAL A 198 -10.83 -15.55 -9.33
C VAL A 198 -11.65 -14.59 -8.48
N ASN A 199 -11.99 -14.96 -7.25
CA ASN A 199 -12.69 -14.09 -6.30
C ASN A 199 -11.88 -12.80 -6.06
N GLN A 200 -10.61 -12.94 -5.64
CA GLN A 200 -9.74 -11.80 -5.33
C GLN A 200 -9.56 -10.85 -6.52
N ILE A 201 -9.39 -11.36 -7.74
CA ILE A 201 -9.27 -10.53 -8.94
C ILE A 201 -10.52 -9.65 -9.14
N ILE A 202 -11.71 -10.21 -8.93
CA ILE A 202 -12.99 -9.52 -9.12
C ILE A 202 -13.23 -8.54 -7.96
N GLU A 203 -12.93 -8.94 -6.73
CA GLU A 203 -13.00 -8.12 -5.52
C GLU A 203 -12.09 -6.87 -5.63
N HIS A 204 -10.88 -7.02 -6.16
CA HIS A 204 -9.91 -5.94 -6.32
C HIS A 204 -10.17 -4.96 -7.48
N LYS A 205 -11.10 -5.24 -8.40
CA LYS A 205 -11.42 -4.36 -9.55
C LYS A 205 -10.16 -3.87 -10.30
N LEU A 206 -9.28 -4.81 -10.67
CA LEU A 206 -7.94 -4.50 -11.19
C LEU A 206 -7.94 -3.50 -12.35
N ALA A 207 -7.11 -2.46 -12.22
CA ALA A 207 -6.77 -1.54 -13.31
C ALA A 207 -5.82 -2.21 -14.33
N GLY A 208 -5.76 -1.63 -15.53
CA GLY A 208 -4.90 -2.09 -16.62
C GLY A 208 -5.67 -2.80 -17.73
N GLY A 209 -5.07 -3.83 -18.33
CA GLY A 209 -5.61 -4.50 -19.50
C GLY A 209 -5.64 -6.02 -19.39
N PHE A 210 -6.18 -6.64 -20.43
CA PHE A 210 -6.18 -8.09 -20.57
C PHE A 210 -5.92 -8.49 -22.03
N TYR A 211 -5.42 -9.71 -22.23
CA TYR A 211 -5.38 -10.36 -23.53
C TYR A 211 -5.58 -11.87 -23.39
N PHE A 212 -6.16 -12.48 -24.42
CA PHE A 212 -6.38 -13.92 -24.53
C PHE A 212 -5.45 -14.51 -25.58
N THR A 213 -4.63 -15.47 -25.15
CA THR A 213 -3.76 -16.27 -26.02
C THR A 213 -4.38 -17.65 -26.20
N SER A 214 -4.66 -18.05 -27.44
CA SER A 214 -5.07 -19.42 -27.76
C SER A 214 -3.86 -20.34 -27.61
N GLU A 215 -3.82 -21.14 -26.55
CA GLU A 215 -2.74 -22.08 -26.24
C GLU A 215 -3.28 -23.36 -25.61
N GLY A 216 -2.48 -24.43 -25.63
CA GLY A 216 -2.79 -25.65 -24.88
C GLY A 216 -2.56 -25.45 -23.38
N GLU A 217 -2.79 -26.52 -22.62
CA GLU A 217 -2.64 -26.51 -21.16
C GLU A 217 -1.22 -26.12 -20.71
N PRO A 218 -1.05 -24.98 -19.99
CA PRO A 218 0.27 -24.42 -19.71
C PRO A 218 0.89 -25.00 -18.43
N ASP A 219 2.23 -25.01 -18.37
CA ASP A 219 3.03 -25.68 -17.32
C ASP A 219 2.74 -25.24 -15.86
N TRP A 220 2.04 -24.12 -15.66
CA TRP A 220 1.66 -23.61 -14.34
C TRP A 220 0.37 -24.24 -13.78
N THR A 221 -0.36 -25.04 -14.56
CA THR A 221 -1.58 -25.80 -14.16
C THR A 221 -1.31 -27.02 -13.26
N SER A 222 -0.23 -26.99 -12.47
CA SER A 222 0.18 -28.11 -11.61
C SER A 222 -0.69 -28.30 -10.34
N VAL A 223 -1.69 -27.44 -10.13
CA VAL A 223 -2.69 -27.51 -9.05
C VAL A 223 -3.96 -28.21 -9.54
N ALA A 224 -4.87 -28.60 -8.64
CA ALA A 224 -6.13 -29.24 -9.05
C ALA A 224 -7.03 -28.28 -9.87
N GLU A 225 -7.77 -28.80 -10.85
CA GLU A 225 -8.72 -28.00 -11.63
C GLU A 225 -9.88 -27.43 -10.79
N ILE A 226 -10.38 -26.26 -11.18
CA ILE A 226 -11.65 -25.69 -10.74
C ILE A 226 -12.79 -26.59 -11.24
N ASN A 227 -13.57 -27.15 -10.30
CA ASN A 227 -14.73 -27.99 -10.59
C ASN A 227 -16.04 -27.19 -10.74
N ARG A 228 -16.08 -25.95 -10.23
CA ARG A 228 -17.26 -25.09 -10.29
C ARG A 228 -17.48 -24.52 -11.71
N PRO A 229 -18.72 -24.50 -12.24
CA PRO A 229 -19.03 -23.81 -13.49
C PRO A 229 -18.71 -22.30 -13.41
N THR A 230 -18.22 -21.71 -14.50
CA THR A 230 -17.77 -20.31 -14.50
C THR A 230 -18.87 -19.32 -14.10
N ASP A 231 -20.11 -19.49 -14.55
CA ASP A 231 -21.21 -18.60 -14.12
C ASP A 231 -21.44 -18.66 -12.61
N SER A 232 -21.36 -19.85 -12.01
CA SER A 232 -21.49 -20.03 -10.55
C SER A 232 -20.30 -19.46 -9.77
N LEU A 233 -19.11 -19.40 -10.39
CA LEU A 233 -17.94 -18.76 -9.80
C LEU A 233 -18.06 -17.23 -9.85
N LEU A 234 -18.51 -16.68 -10.99
CA LEU A 234 -18.73 -15.23 -11.13
C LEU A 234 -19.86 -14.71 -10.23
N ILE A 235 -20.98 -15.45 -10.13
CA ILE A 235 -22.08 -15.11 -9.21
C ILE A 235 -21.60 -15.09 -7.75
N GLU A 236 -20.78 -16.07 -7.34
CA GLU A 236 -20.21 -16.10 -6.00
C GLU A 236 -19.23 -14.94 -5.75
N ALA A 237 -18.36 -14.62 -6.72
CA ALA A 237 -17.41 -13.51 -6.60
C ALA A 237 -18.12 -12.15 -6.47
N HIS A 238 -19.18 -11.90 -7.24
CA HIS A 238 -19.99 -10.68 -7.07
C HIS A 238 -20.74 -10.65 -5.74
N ARG A 239 -21.29 -11.79 -5.27
CA ARG A 239 -21.89 -11.89 -3.93
C ARG A 239 -20.87 -11.56 -2.83
N ARG A 240 -19.64 -12.06 -2.95
CA ARG A 240 -18.54 -11.75 -2.02
C ARG A 240 -18.18 -10.27 -2.03
N LEU A 241 -18.04 -9.65 -3.20
CA LEU A 241 -17.79 -8.22 -3.34
C LEU A 241 -18.84 -7.36 -2.61
N ASP A 242 -20.14 -7.65 -2.80
CA ASP A 242 -21.25 -6.96 -2.12
C ASP A 242 -21.27 -7.15 -0.60
N GLU A 243 -20.65 -8.21 -0.09
CA GLU A 243 -20.54 -8.52 1.34
C GLU A 243 -19.21 -8.06 1.95
N LEU A 244 -18.14 -7.96 1.15
CA LEU A 244 -16.81 -7.54 1.58
C LEU A 244 -16.84 -6.11 2.13
N ASP A 245 -17.56 -5.18 1.50
CA ASP A 245 -17.77 -3.83 2.03
C ASP A 245 -18.41 -3.83 3.43
N LYS A 246 -19.36 -4.74 3.67
CA LYS A 246 -20.04 -4.90 4.97
C LYS A 246 -19.11 -5.52 6.01
N LEU A 247 -18.33 -6.53 5.61
CA LEU A 247 -17.32 -7.14 6.47
C LEU A 247 -16.24 -6.13 6.83
N ALA A 248 -15.72 -5.38 5.86
CA ALA A 248 -14.74 -4.30 6.03
C ALA A 248 -15.21 -3.26 7.06
N GLY A 249 -16.47 -2.82 6.99
CA GLY A 249 -17.06 -1.93 7.99
C GLY A 249 -17.14 -2.51 9.41
N ILE A 250 -17.19 -3.84 9.55
CA ILE A 250 -17.19 -4.53 10.86
C ILE A 250 -15.77 -4.77 11.38
N VAL A 251 -14.80 -5.00 10.49
CA VAL A 251 -13.39 -5.26 10.85
C VAL A 251 -12.48 -4.03 10.71
N GLY A 252 -13.04 -2.84 10.49
CA GLY A 252 -12.29 -1.57 10.47
C GLY A 252 -11.44 -1.31 9.20
N GLY A 253 -11.72 -2.00 8.09
CA GLY A 253 -11.10 -1.75 6.78
C GLY A 253 -9.64 -2.21 6.63
N PRO A 254 -9.04 -2.04 5.44
CA PRO A 254 -7.78 -2.69 5.05
C PRO A 254 -6.55 -2.24 5.86
N SER A 255 -6.58 -1.05 6.47
CA SER A 255 -5.51 -0.56 7.35
C SER A 255 -5.63 -1.01 8.81
N SER A 256 -6.69 -1.73 9.18
CA SER A 256 -6.82 -2.24 10.56
C SER A 256 -5.76 -3.28 10.90
N LEU A 257 -5.31 -3.24 12.15
CA LEU A 257 -4.33 -4.14 12.74
C LEU A 257 -5.01 -4.92 13.88
N PHE A 258 -4.55 -6.15 14.08
CA PHE A 258 -5.11 -7.05 15.09
C PHE A 258 -4.01 -7.73 15.89
N GLU A 259 -4.25 -7.88 17.19
CA GLU A 259 -3.41 -8.65 18.11
C GLU A 259 -4.22 -9.80 18.74
N ARG A 260 -3.51 -10.83 19.19
CA ARG A 260 -4.10 -12.00 19.86
C ARG A 260 -4.31 -11.74 21.34
N LEU A 261 -5.51 -12.04 21.83
CA LEU A 261 -5.84 -12.05 23.26
C LEU A 261 -5.49 -13.38 23.94
N THR A 262 -5.26 -14.44 23.16
CA THR A 262 -4.82 -15.76 23.63
C THR A 262 -3.58 -16.23 22.86
N PRO A 263 -2.70 -17.08 23.42
CA PRO A 263 -1.54 -17.58 22.66
C PRO A 263 -1.93 -18.41 21.43
N GLU A 264 -2.97 -19.25 21.58
CA GLU A 264 -3.48 -20.21 20.61
C GLU A 264 -4.97 -19.95 20.28
N PRO A 265 -5.46 -20.33 19.08
CA PRO A 265 -6.84 -20.14 18.68
C PRO A 265 -7.74 -21.27 19.21
N ARG A 266 -8.88 -20.91 19.79
CA ARG A 266 -9.99 -21.81 20.16
C ARG A 266 -10.82 -22.13 18.92
N LEU A 267 -10.34 -23.10 18.14
CA LEU A 267 -10.95 -23.53 16.87
C LEU A 267 -12.34 -24.19 17.06
N ASP A 268 -12.59 -24.77 18.22
CA ASP A 268 -13.88 -25.37 18.60
C ASP A 268 -15.00 -24.33 18.69
N ALA A 269 -14.67 -23.11 19.13
CA ALA A 269 -15.58 -21.97 19.20
C ALA A 269 -15.89 -21.33 17.83
N LEU A 270 -15.19 -21.72 16.77
CA LEU A 270 -15.36 -21.17 15.41
C LEU A 270 -16.23 -22.07 14.53
N PRO A 271 -16.99 -21.49 13.56
CA PRO A 271 -17.64 -22.25 12.50
C PRO A 271 -16.64 -23.11 11.74
N VAL A 272 -17.07 -24.28 11.24
CA VAL A 272 -16.18 -25.29 10.65
C VAL A 272 -15.33 -24.72 9.52
N ASP A 273 -15.95 -23.95 8.62
CA ASP A 273 -15.31 -23.36 7.44
C ASP A 273 -14.23 -22.32 7.81
N CYS A 274 -14.32 -21.69 8.99
CA CYS A 274 -13.35 -20.73 9.48
C CYS A 274 -12.10 -21.38 10.09
N ARG A 275 -12.14 -22.68 10.47
CA ARG A 275 -11.12 -23.29 11.34
C ARG A 275 -9.75 -23.40 10.68
N GLU A 276 -9.70 -23.77 9.41
CA GLU A 276 -8.43 -23.87 8.69
C GLU A 276 -7.87 -22.48 8.34
N PHE A 277 -8.73 -21.54 7.96
CA PHE A 277 -8.34 -20.14 7.75
C PHE A 277 -7.80 -19.50 9.03
N ALA A 278 -8.45 -19.74 10.17
CA ALA A 278 -8.00 -19.23 11.46
C ALA A 278 -6.57 -19.69 11.79
N LYS A 279 -6.20 -20.96 11.54
CA LYS A 279 -4.83 -21.45 11.73
C LYS A 279 -3.79 -20.72 10.88
N LEU A 280 -4.15 -20.36 9.65
CA LEU A 280 -3.27 -19.69 8.69
C LEU A 280 -3.14 -18.18 8.97
N ILE A 281 -4.23 -17.56 9.45
CA ILE A 281 -4.28 -16.14 9.79
C ILE A 281 -3.65 -15.88 11.18
N TRP A 282 -3.79 -16.79 12.15
CA TRP A 282 -3.36 -16.59 13.55
C TRP A 282 -1.91 -16.09 13.73
N PRO A 283 -0.90 -16.59 12.99
CA PRO A 283 0.47 -16.09 13.09
C PRO A 283 0.67 -14.67 12.53
N LEU A 284 -0.32 -14.12 11.83
CA LEU A 284 -0.35 -12.74 11.30
C LEU A 284 -0.99 -11.74 12.27
N LEU A 285 -1.56 -12.21 13.38
CA LEU A 285 -2.25 -11.39 14.37
C LEU A 285 -1.27 -11.00 15.49
N ASP A 286 -0.22 -10.28 15.09
CA ASP A 286 0.88 -9.80 15.91
C ASP A 286 0.95 -8.26 15.98
N GLY A 287 -0.08 -7.55 15.50
CA GLY A 287 -0.10 -6.10 15.35
C GLY A 287 0.80 -5.57 14.21
N GLY A 288 1.56 -6.43 13.54
CA GLY A 288 2.53 -6.06 12.50
C GLY A 288 2.06 -6.29 11.05
N THR A 289 0.83 -6.78 10.86
CA THR A 289 0.25 -7.09 9.53
C THR A 289 -1.07 -6.32 9.31
N PRO A 290 -1.14 -5.34 8.39
CA PRO A 290 -2.38 -4.71 7.96
C PRO A 290 -3.31 -5.72 7.32
N LEU A 291 -4.61 -5.58 7.59
CA LEU A 291 -5.64 -6.47 7.06
C LEU A 291 -5.56 -6.64 5.53
N GLY A 292 -5.43 -5.55 4.77
CA GLY A 292 -5.34 -5.57 3.30
C GLY A 292 -4.06 -6.19 2.71
N PHE A 293 -3.12 -6.63 3.56
CA PHE A 293 -1.95 -7.42 3.16
C PHE A 293 -1.98 -8.85 3.70
N MET A 294 -2.96 -9.24 4.54
CA MET A 294 -3.01 -10.59 5.10
C MET A 294 -3.18 -11.67 4.02
N TRP A 295 -4.00 -11.41 2.99
CA TRP A 295 -4.22 -12.35 1.88
C TRP A 295 -2.92 -12.76 1.18
N GLU A 296 -2.00 -11.81 0.97
CA GLU A 296 -0.70 -12.01 0.31
C GLU A 296 0.24 -12.90 1.16
N LEU A 297 0.01 -13.01 2.47
CA LEU A 297 0.86 -13.75 3.41
C LEU A 297 0.28 -15.12 3.81
N CYS A 298 -1.04 -15.25 3.92
CA CYS A 298 -1.68 -16.52 4.31
C CYS A 298 -2.18 -17.39 3.14
N GLY A 299 -2.22 -16.86 1.92
CA GLY A 299 -2.71 -17.62 0.75
C GLY A 299 -4.22 -17.81 0.73
N ILE A 300 -4.97 -16.88 1.33
CA ILE A 300 -6.43 -16.88 1.46
C ILE A 300 -6.98 -15.59 0.86
N ASP A 301 -8.17 -15.59 0.25
CA ASP A 301 -8.81 -14.40 -0.29
C ASP A 301 -9.38 -13.47 0.80
N ASP A 302 -9.40 -12.16 0.54
CA ASP A 302 -9.78 -11.14 1.53
C ASP A 302 -11.16 -11.40 2.13
N TYR A 303 -12.17 -11.76 1.34
CA TYR A 303 -13.47 -12.16 1.88
C TYR A 303 -13.37 -13.22 2.98
N SER A 304 -12.57 -14.27 2.76
CA SER A 304 -12.40 -15.37 3.72
C SER A 304 -11.55 -14.95 4.93
N VAL A 305 -10.58 -14.04 4.75
CA VAL A 305 -9.82 -13.42 5.85
C VAL A 305 -10.73 -12.58 6.74
N TYR A 306 -11.50 -11.64 6.15
CA TYR A 306 -12.33 -10.69 6.87
C TYR A 306 -13.47 -11.40 7.61
N MET A 307 -14.09 -12.41 6.98
CA MET A 307 -15.09 -13.28 7.60
C MET A 307 -14.51 -14.06 8.79
N THR A 308 -13.30 -14.62 8.66
CA THR A 308 -12.64 -15.33 9.76
C THR A 308 -12.29 -14.40 10.93
N LEU A 309 -11.79 -13.19 10.66
CA LEU A 309 -11.53 -12.18 11.68
C LEU A 309 -12.79 -11.74 12.39
N GLN A 310 -13.91 -11.58 11.68
CA GLN A 310 -15.21 -11.28 12.26
C GLN A 310 -15.59 -12.30 13.35
N GLU A 311 -15.40 -13.61 13.09
CA GLU A 311 -15.67 -14.66 14.06
C GLU A 311 -14.66 -14.69 15.22
N LEU A 312 -13.39 -14.39 14.98
CA LEU A 312 -12.38 -14.23 16.03
C LEU A 312 -12.67 -13.04 16.96
N ILE A 313 -13.18 -11.92 16.43
CA ILE A 313 -13.65 -10.76 17.21
C ILE A 313 -14.90 -11.13 18.02
N LYS A 314 -15.93 -11.73 17.40
CA LYS A 314 -17.17 -12.19 18.07
C LYS A 314 -16.86 -13.12 19.24
N THR A 315 -15.90 -14.04 19.07
CA THR A 315 -15.47 -15.00 20.09
C THR A 315 -14.41 -14.45 21.07
N ARG A 316 -14.08 -13.15 20.97
CA ARG A 316 -13.12 -12.41 21.82
C ARG A 316 -11.75 -13.09 21.92
N GLN A 317 -11.25 -13.57 20.79
CA GLN A 317 -9.92 -14.19 20.67
C GLN A 317 -8.85 -13.18 20.24
N ILE A 318 -9.26 -12.06 19.66
CA ILE A 318 -8.41 -10.99 19.14
C ILE A 318 -9.00 -9.62 19.48
N SER A 319 -8.15 -8.60 19.48
CA SER A 319 -8.50 -7.18 19.65
C SER A 319 -7.92 -6.35 18.50
N TYR A 320 -8.50 -5.17 18.27
CA TYR A 320 -7.85 -4.13 17.48
C TYR A 320 -6.53 -3.74 18.13
N PHE A 321 -5.48 -3.63 17.33
CA PHE A 321 -4.20 -3.09 17.73
C PHE A 321 -4.06 -1.65 17.22
N GLU A 322 -3.65 -0.72 18.08
CA GLU A 322 -3.36 0.66 17.70
C GLU A 322 -1.88 0.78 17.32
N ALA A 323 -1.60 1.11 16.06
CA ALA A 323 -0.22 1.35 15.63
C ALA A 323 0.40 2.49 16.45
N PRO A 324 1.65 2.35 16.94
CA PRO A 324 2.28 3.40 17.72
C PRO A 324 2.44 4.67 16.88
N PHE A 325 1.78 5.76 17.28
CA PHE A 325 1.90 7.04 16.58
C PHE A 325 3.32 7.60 16.72
N VAL A 326 4.11 7.49 15.65
CA VAL A 326 5.46 8.07 15.59
C VAL A 326 5.36 9.52 15.18
N LYS A 327 5.68 10.43 16.11
CA LYS A 327 5.85 11.85 15.79
C LYS A 327 6.99 12.01 14.78
N ALA A 328 6.79 12.89 13.79
CA ALA A 328 7.82 13.25 12.83
C ALA A 328 9.07 13.75 13.57
N ALA A 329 10.21 13.12 13.27
CA ALA A 329 11.50 13.43 13.87
C ALA A 329 12.58 13.39 12.77
N PRO A 330 13.76 14.01 12.97
CA PRO A 330 14.87 13.85 12.05
C PRO A 330 15.20 12.36 11.87
N PRO A 331 15.41 11.87 10.63
CA PRO A 331 15.76 10.47 10.41
C PRO A 331 17.09 10.15 11.09
N VAL A 332 17.10 9.07 11.88
CA VAL A 332 18.29 8.56 12.57
C VAL A 332 18.75 7.30 11.83
N PRO A 333 19.93 7.33 11.17
CA PRO A 333 20.50 6.14 10.53
C PRO A 333 20.58 4.95 11.48
N ILE A 334 20.26 3.76 10.98
CA ILE A 334 20.30 2.54 11.78
C ILE A 334 21.70 1.92 11.67
N GLN A 335 22.30 1.59 12.82
CA GLN A 335 23.64 0.97 12.90
C GLN A 335 23.66 -0.42 12.25
N LEU A 336 24.79 -0.82 11.66
CA LEU A 336 24.96 -2.08 10.93
C LEU A 336 25.67 -3.13 11.80
N GLY A 337 24.95 -4.21 12.13
CA GLY A 337 25.38 -5.29 13.01
C GLY A 337 26.34 -6.31 12.39
N VAL A 338 27.38 -5.85 11.67
CA VAL A 338 28.33 -6.72 10.95
C VAL A 338 29.11 -7.69 11.86
N GLN A 339 29.20 -7.40 13.17
CA GLN A 339 29.80 -8.29 14.17
C GLN A 339 28.77 -9.10 14.98
N THR A 340 27.47 -8.93 14.72
CA THR A 340 26.41 -9.61 15.48
C THR A 340 26.36 -11.10 15.11
N PRO A 341 26.54 -12.03 16.06
CA PRO A 341 26.41 -13.45 15.77
C PRO A 341 24.93 -13.81 15.55
N LEU A 342 24.65 -14.65 14.56
CA LEU A 342 23.33 -15.24 14.33
C LEU A 342 23.35 -16.75 14.58
N ASN A 343 22.48 -17.21 15.45
CA ASN A 343 22.21 -18.62 15.73
C ASN A 343 20.78 -18.98 15.24
N VAL A 344 20.52 -20.26 14.97
CA VAL A 344 19.16 -20.72 14.66
C VAL A 344 18.25 -20.53 15.88
N GLY A 345 17.05 -19.99 15.65
CA GLY A 345 16.09 -19.66 16.70
C GLY A 345 16.25 -18.27 17.31
N ASP A 346 17.29 -17.50 16.94
CA ASP A 346 17.43 -16.11 17.37
C ASP A 346 16.19 -15.29 16.97
N GLU A 347 15.59 -14.57 17.93
CA GLU A 347 14.52 -13.61 17.66
C GLU A 347 15.04 -12.40 16.88
N ILE A 348 14.27 -11.97 15.88
CA ILE A 348 14.55 -10.81 15.03
C ILE A 348 13.28 -10.01 14.79
N ALA A 349 13.43 -8.73 14.46
CA ALA A 349 12.33 -7.86 14.09
C ALA A 349 12.58 -7.21 12.73
N ALA A 350 11.60 -7.27 11.83
CA ALA A 350 11.55 -6.37 10.69
C ALA A 350 10.90 -5.06 11.09
N LEU A 351 11.43 -3.97 10.58
CA LEU A 351 10.84 -2.64 10.68
C LEU A 351 10.48 -2.18 9.26
N TRP A 352 9.19 -1.96 9.00
CA TRP A 352 8.66 -1.61 7.66
C TRP A 352 7.56 -0.55 7.75
N VAL A 353 7.03 -0.10 6.62
CA VAL A 353 5.94 0.88 6.56
C VAL A 353 4.81 0.39 5.67
N ASP A 354 3.59 0.47 6.18
CA ASP A 354 2.38 0.21 5.41
C ASP A 354 2.07 1.38 4.45
N ASN A 355 1.80 1.09 3.18
CA ASN A 355 1.56 2.14 2.18
C ASN A 355 0.23 2.88 2.39
N PRO A 356 -0.94 2.23 2.57
CA PRO A 356 -2.20 2.96 2.74
C PRO A 356 -2.28 3.77 4.04
N SER A 357 -1.88 3.21 5.19
CA SER A 357 -1.94 3.92 6.48
C SER A 357 -0.75 4.83 6.75
N MET A 358 0.34 4.70 5.99
CA MET A 358 1.64 5.35 6.25
C MET A 358 2.25 5.01 7.62
N ALA A 359 1.68 4.03 8.34
CA ALA A 359 2.08 3.66 9.68
C ALA A 359 3.34 2.77 9.68
N PRO A 360 4.32 3.02 10.56
CA PRO A 360 5.45 2.13 10.72
C PRO A 360 5.07 0.92 11.56
N LEU A 361 5.42 -0.26 11.05
CA LEU A 361 5.06 -1.54 11.63
C LEU A 361 6.31 -2.33 11.97
N VAL A 362 6.25 -3.01 13.11
CA VAL A 362 7.29 -3.93 13.57
C VAL A 362 6.71 -5.32 13.50
N ARG A 363 7.44 -6.24 12.87
CA ARG A 363 7.05 -7.65 12.83
C ARG A 363 8.17 -8.54 13.32
N THR A 364 7.87 -9.40 14.30
CA THR A 364 8.84 -10.33 14.88
C THR A 364 8.85 -11.68 14.19
N GLY A 365 9.97 -12.39 14.30
CA GLY A 365 10.12 -13.78 13.85
C GLY A 365 11.46 -14.32 14.32
N THR A 366 11.91 -15.41 13.70
CA THR A 366 13.12 -16.15 14.08
C THR A 366 14.01 -16.46 12.88
N ILE A 367 15.31 -16.51 13.12
CA ILE A 367 16.30 -17.05 12.17
C ILE A 367 16.13 -18.56 12.07
N LEU A 368 16.07 -19.10 10.86
CA LEU A 368 16.03 -20.54 10.60
C LEU A 368 17.39 -21.12 10.23
N GLY A 369 18.31 -20.30 9.70
CA GLY A 369 19.68 -20.68 9.31
C GLY A 369 20.08 -20.12 7.95
N SER A 370 21.31 -20.36 7.49
CA SER A 370 21.73 -20.02 6.13
C SER A 370 21.05 -20.90 5.08
N LEU A 371 20.92 -20.41 3.85
CA LEU A 371 20.33 -21.15 2.73
C LEU A 371 21.20 -22.36 2.35
N THR A 372 22.53 -22.21 2.37
CA THR A 372 23.50 -23.30 2.21
C THR A 372 24.75 -23.06 3.07
N GLU A 373 25.58 -24.09 3.25
CA GLU A 373 26.85 -24.00 3.98
C GLU A 373 27.86 -23.05 3.30
N PHE A 374 27.82 -22.98 1.97
CA PHE A 374 28.71 -22.16 1.14
C PHE A 374 28.16 -20.76 0.86
N ASP A 375 26.96 -20.45 1.34
CA ASP A 375 26.28 -19.18 1.13
C ASP A 375 25.71 -18.62 2.45
N PRO A 376 26.60 -18.15 3.36
CA PRO A 376 26.21 -17.56 4.64
C PRO A 376 25.58 -16.16 4.49
N ALA A 377 25.63 -15.58 3.28
CA ALA A 377 25.05 -14.26 3.01
C ALA A 377 23.53 -14.33 2.90
N HIS A 378 22.96 -15.46 2.47
CA HIS A 378 21.51 -15.64 2.36
C HIS A 378 20.99 -16.43 3.56
N VAL A 379 20.17 -15.79 4.39
CA VAL A 379 19.66 -16.35 5.64
C VAL A 379 18.14 -16.45 5.57
N ILE A 380 17.58 -17.60 5.98
CA ILE A 380 16.14 -17.87 5.99
C ILE A 380 15.57 -17.44 7.35
N HIS A 381 14.38 -16.85 7.34
CA HIS A 381 13.66 -16.42 8.54
C HIS A 381 12.14 -16.61 8.42
N THR A 382 11.42 -16.49 9.54
CA THR A 382 9.95 -16.62 9.63
C THR A 382 9.17 -15.30 9.60
N VAL A 383 9.85 -14.14 9.63
CA VAL A 383 9.18 -12.83 9.52
C VAL A 383 8.45 -12.70 8.16
N GLY A 384 7.13 -12.80 8.16
CA GLY A 384 6.30 -12.68 6.96
C GLY A 384 6.02 -11.23 6.59
N LEU A 385 6.47 -10.77 5.43
CA LEU A 385 6.22 -9.41 4.94
C LEU A 385 5.72 -9.45 3.49
N PRO A 386 4.88 -8.48 3.07
CA PRO A 386 4.40 -8.40 1.69
C PRO A 386 5.56 -8.09 0.74
N SER A 387 5.36 -8.36 -0.55
CA SER A 387 6.32 -8.08 -1.62
C SER A 387 6.76 -6.60 -1.66
N SER A 388 5.84 -5.67 -1.35
CA SER A 388 6.09 -4.24 -1.20
C SER A 388 7.09 -3.88 -0.08
N ALA A 389 7.36 -4.80 0.84
CA ALA A 389 8.31 -4.63 1.93
C ALA A 389 9.67 -5.32 1.66
N SER A 390 9.93 -5.82 0.44
CA SER A 390 11.28 -6.18 0.01
C SER A 390 12.21 -4.96 0.15
N GLY A 391 13.37 -5.12 0.78
CA GLY A 391 14.20 -4.00 1.19
C GLY A 391 13.84 -3.40 2.56
N ALA A 392 13.09 -4.10 3.41
CA ALA A 392 12.94 -3.72 4.82
C ALA A 392 14.17 -4.16 5.66
N PRO A 393 14.68 -3.33 6.59
CA PRO A 393 15.73 -3.74 7.51
C PRO A 393 15.22 -4.78 8.53
N LEU A 394 16.04 -5.80 8.77
CA LEU A 394 15.88 -6.78 9.84
C LEU A 394 16.89 -6.47 10.95
N VAL A 395 16.39 -6.37 12.17
CA VAL A 395 17.09 -5.83 13.34
C VAL A 395 17.14 -6.87 14.45
N LYS A 396 18.29 -6.94 15.12
CA LYS A 396 18.54 -7.70 16.35
C LYS A 396 19.50 -6.88 17.21
N ASP A 397 19.28 -6.83 18.53
CA ASP A 397 20.11 -6.06 19.47
C ASP A 397 20.37 -4.59 19.02
N GLU A 398 19.29 -3.93 18.60
CA GLU A 398 19.19 -2.56 18.04
C GLU A 398 19.98 -2.28 16.74
N VAL A 399 20.64 -3.29 16.17
CA VAL A 399 21.44 -3.16 14.94
C VAL A 399 20.85 -3.94 13.77
N VAL A 400 20.99 -3.40 12.55
CA VAL A 400 20.56 -4.08 11.30
C VAL A 400 21.47 -5.27 11.06
N ILE A 401 20.90 -6.47 11.10
CA ILE A 401 21.58 -7.74 10.80
C ILE A 401 21.40 -8.16 9.34
N GLY A 402 20.38 -7.64 8.66
CA GLY A 402 20.16 -7.95 7.25
C GLY A 402 19.02 -7.16 6.64
N MET A 403 18.72 -7.47 5.39
CA MET A 403 17.66 -6.86 4.61
C MET A 403 16.73 -7.93 4.06
N HIS A 404 15.44 -7.77 4.28
CA HIS A 404 14.41 -8.66 3.76
C HIS A 404 14.39 -8.68 2.22
N CYS A 405 14.53 -9.85 1.61
CA CYS A 405 14.52 -10.01 0.16
C CYS A 405 13.16 -10.45 -0.41
N GLY A 406 12.22 -10.89 0.43
CA GLY A 406 10.90 -11.40 0.03
C GLY A 406 10.65 -12.86 0.44
N ALA A 407 9.50 -13.39 0.03
CA ALA A 407 9.11 -14.78 0.27
C ALA A 407 9.91 -15.76 -0.60
N LEU A 408 10.20 -16.94 -0.05
CA LEU A 408 10.65 -18.09 -0.82
C LEU A 408 9.44 -18.71 -1.54
N PRO A 409 9.61 -19.26 -2.77
CA PRO A 409 8.53 -19.97 -3.44
C PRO A 409 8.01 -21.13 -2.56
N PRO A 410 6.69 -21.30 -2.40
CA PRO A 410 6.14 -22.38 -1.60
C PRO A 410 6.52 -23.73 -2.22
N ASP A 411 7.19 -24.58 -1.45
CA ASP A 411 7.36 -25.98 -1.85
C ASP A 411 6.02 -26.69 -1.68
N SER A 412 5.48 -27.25 -2.77
CA SER A 412 4.28 -28.08 -2.78
C SER A 412 4.31 -29.29 -1.84
N SER A 413 5.49 -29.67 -1.31
CA SER A 413 5.60 -30.68 -0.27
C SER A 413 5.30 -30.13 1.13
N ILE A 414 5.63 -28.86 1.39
CA ILE A 414 5.50 -28.19 2.70
C ILE A 414 4.07 -27.64 2.79
N GLY A 415 3.38 -27.96 3.89
CA GLY A 415 2.01 -27.51 4.12
C GLY A 415 1.92 -25.97 4.15
N PRO A 416 0.72 -25.38 3.93
CA PRO A 416 0.53 -23.93 3.81
C PRO A 416 0.83 -23.11 5.08
N THR A 417 1.30 -23.76 6.15
CA THR A 417 1.56 -23.16 7.45
C THR A 417 2.90 -22.41 7.46
N GLN A 418 2.82 -21.09 7.32
CA GLN A 418 3.91 -20.09 7.33
C GLN A 418 4.84 -20.17 6.10
N GLY A 419 4.79 -19.12 5.27
CA GLY A 419 5.81 -18.89 4.24
C GLY A 419 7.18 -18.66 4.87
N PHE A 420 8.21 -19.26 4.29
CA PHE A 420 9.59 -18.92 4.62
C PHE A 420 10.02 -17.70 3.82
N HIS A 421 10.80 -16.83 4.44
CA HIS A 421 11.32 -15.63 3.80
C HIS A 421 12.85 -15.61 3.87
N GLN A 422 13.45 -14.82 2.99
CA GLN A 422 14.89 -14.70 2.88
C GLN A 422 15.33 -13.29 3.25
N MET A 423 16.49 -13.18 3.88
CA MET A 423 17.26 -11.94 3.97
C MET A 423 18.65 -12.08 3.38
N ILE A 424 19.22 -10.96 2.96
CA ILE A 424 20.65 -10.81 2.70
C ILE A 424 21.33 -10.23 3.96
N TRP A 425 22.42 -10.86 4.38
CA TRP A 425 23.24 -10.50 5.53
C TRP A 425 23.90 -9.11 5.35
N VAL A 426 24.05 -8.38 6.46
CA VAL A 426 24.49 -6.98 6.46
C VAL A 426 25.91 -6.75 5.89
N ASP A 427 26.80 -7.75 5.88
CA ASP A 427 28.13 -7.58 5.25
C ASP A 427 28.04 -7.28 3.75
N SER A 428 27.06 -7.81 3.02
CA SER A 428 26.83 -7.45 1.62
C SER A 428 26.44 -5.97 1.47
N ILE A 429 25.74 -5.41 2.45
CA ILE A 429 25.38 -3.99 2.47
C ILE A 429 26.62 -3.13 2.71
N ALA A 430 27.48 -3.53 3.67
CA ALA A 430 28.75 -2.87 3.93
C ALA A 430 29.73 -2.96 2.74
N GLU A 431 29.81 -4.11 2.05
CA GLU A 431 30.60 -4.28 0.82
C GLU A 431 30.08 -3.36 -0.30
N CYS A 432 28.76 -3.31 -0.52
CA CYS A 432 28.15 -2.44 -1.54
C CYS A 432 28.41 -0.95 -1.26
N LEU A 433 28.22 -0.49 -0.02
CA LEU A 433 28.52 0.88 0.40
C LEU A 433 30.00 1.22 0.21
N SER A 434 30.92 0.33 0.60
CA SER A 434 32.37 0.51 0.43
C SER A 434 32.78 0.70 -1.04
N GLN A 435 32.11 -0.01 -1.97
CA GLN A 435 32.32 0.14 -3.41
C GLN A 435 31.64 1.39 -4.00
N ALA A 436 30.53 1.85 -3.41
CA ALA A 436 29.90 3.13 -3.74
C ALA A 436 30.75 4.37 -3.33
N GLY A 437 31.93 4.15 -2.71
CA GLY A 437 32.83 5.19 -2.20
C GLY A 437 32.67 5.47 -0.70
N GLU A 438 31.68 4.87 -0.05
CA GLU A 438 31.20 5.24 1.29
C GLU A 438 31.97 4.56 2.44
N LYS A 439 33.29 4.45 2.31
CA LYS A 439 34.14 3.73 3.29
C LYS A 439 34.09 4.34 4.69
N GLU A 440 34.10 5.67 4.79
CA GLU A 440 33.98 6.36 6.08
C GLU A 440 32.57 6.26 6.67
N LEU A 441 31.53 6.14 5.84
CA LEU A 441 30.17 5.87 6.32
C LEU A 441 30.06 4.43 6.85
N VAL A 442 30.56 3.43 6.11
CA VAL A 442 30.63 2.04 6.58
C VAL A 442 31.36 1.97 7.92
N LYS A 443 32.50 2.67 8.05
CA LYS A 443 33.23 2.74 9.32
C LYS A 443 32.39 3.37 10.44
N LYS A 444 31.63 4.44 10.20
CA LYS A 444 30.73 5.06 11.20
C LYS A 444 29.55 4.17 11.58
N LEU A 445 29.05 3.36 10.65
CA LEU A 445 27.91 2.46 10.83
C LEU A 445 28.28 1.08 11.38
N THR A 446 29.56 0.72 11.36
CA THR A 446 30.07 -0.55 11.90
C THR A 446 30.97 -0.38 13.13
N ALA A 447 31.42 0.84 13.44
CA ALA A 447 32.09 1.20 14.68
C ALA A 447 31.09 1.34 15.84
N SER A 448 30.45 0.23 16.19
CA SER A 448 29.76 0.08 17.47
C SER A 448 30.77 0.11 18.62
N ASP A 449 30.41 0.73 19.75
CA ASP A 449 31.12 0.64 21.05
C ASP A 449 31.07 -0.77 21.69
N MET A 450 30.91 -1.82 20.86
CA MET A 450 30.95 -3.21 21.28
C MET A 450 32.32 -3.49 21.90
N PRO A 451 32.38 -3.99 23.16
CA PRO A 451 33.64 -4.19 23.85
C PRO A 451 34.53 -5.15 23.06
N ILE A 452 35.77 -4.71 22.80
CA ILE A 452 36.77 -5.51 22.10
C ILE A 452 36.87 -6.87 22.82
N PRO A 453 36.63 -8.00 22.13
CA PRO A 453 36.54 -9.31 22.79
C PRO A 453 37.84 -9.62 23.52
N VAL A 454 37.70 -10.02 24.79
CA VAL A 454 38.83 -10.27 25.70
C VAL A 454 39.70 -11.40 25.13
N PRO A 455 41.03 -11.23 25.03
CA PRO A 455 41.93 -12.27 24.53
C PRO A 455 41.74 -13.59 25.28
N GLY A 456 41.36 -14.65 24.54
CA GLY A 456 41.13 -15.99 25.08
C GLY A 456 39.69 -16.49 25.04
N GLN A 457 38.69 -15.62 24.78
CA GLN A 457 37.35 -16.10 24.42
C GLN A 457 37.29 -16.50 22.94
N ALA A 458 36.69 -17.66 22.66
CA ALA A 458 36.46 -18.10 21.28
C ALA A 458 35.47 -17.15 20.60
N GLN A 459 35.96 -16.31 19.67
CA GLN A 459 35.09 -15.45 18.88
C GLN A 459 34.12 -16.31 18.06
N LYS A 460 32.81 -16.18 18.34
CA LYS A 460 31.78 -16.63 17.41
C LYS A 460 31.98 -15.86 16.11
N SER A 461 32.10 -16.57 14.99
CA SER A 461 32.18 -15.91 13.68
C SER A 461 30.89 -15.15 13.39
N PRO A 462 30.95 -13.93 12.81
CA PRO A 462 29.75 -13.17 12.45
C PRO A 462 28.91 -13.88 11.36
N GLY A 463 27.64 -13.46 11.26
CA GLY A 463 26.64 -14.07 10.38
C GLY A 463 26.09 -15.39 10.91
N CYS A 464 25.30 -16.08 10.07
CA CYS A 464 24.76 -17.41 10.38
C CYS A 464 25.51 -18.47 9.55
N ARG A 465 26.20 -19.40 10.22
CA ARG A 465 26.88 -20.54 9.56
C ARG A 465 26.11 -21.85 9.67
N GLU A 466 25.15 -21.92 10.58
CA GLU A 466 24.27 -23.08 10.68
C GLU A 466 23.28 -23.05 9.51
N VAL A 467 23.40 -24.04 8.62
CA VAL A 467 22.46 -24.22 7.51
C VAL A 467 21.07 -24.51 8.08
N ALA A 468 20.05 -23.86 7.52
CA ALA A 468 18.68 -24.04 7.96
C ALA A 468 18.29 -25.53 7.94
N ARG A 469 17.60 -26.00 8.98
CA ARG A 469 17.19 -27.40 9.12
C ARG A 469 15.69 -27.56 8.98
N ILE A 470 15.20 -27.36 7.76
CA ILE A 470 13.79 -27.60 7.42
C ILE A 470 13.52 -29.11 7.54
N GLN A 471 12.52 -29.47 8.34
CA GLN A 471 12.04 -30.85 8.41
C GLN A 471 11.27 -31.17 7.14
N CYS A 472 11.68 -32.21 6.43
CA CYS A 472 10.96 -32.58 5.21
C CYS A 472 9.57 -33.13 5.57
N PRO A 473 8.50 -32.54 5.02
CA PRO A 473 7.11 -32.82 5.41
C PRO A 473 6.66 -34.23 5.04
N LYS A 474 7.27 -34.86 4.03
CA LYS A 474 6.99 -36.24 3.63
C LYS A 474 7.65 -37.30 4.53
N CYS A 475 8.78 -36.97 5.18
CA CYS A 475 9.63 -37.95 5.86
C CYS A 475 9.95 -37.63 7.34
N GLY A 476 9.58 -36.45 7.83
CA GLY A 476 9.91 -35.93 9.17
C GLY A 476 11.41 -35.66 9.41
N ARG A 477 12.30 -36.06 8.50
CA ARG A 477 13.76 -35.88 8.67
C ARG A 477 14.17 -34.45 8.31
N SER A 478 14.90 -33.81 9.21
CA SER A 478 15.65 -32.58 8.94
C SER A 478 16.74 -32.87 7.90
N THR A 479 16.70 -32.21 6.74
CA THR A 479 17.72 -32.36 5.71
C THR A 479 17.91 -31.10 4.88
N LEU A 480 19.09 -30.51 4.94
CA LEU A 480 19.57 -29.50 3.97
C LEU A 480 21.08 -29.65 3.65
N GLU A 481 21.70 -30.79 4.01
CA GLU A 481 23.11 -31.11 3.70
C GLU A 481 23.39 -31.38 2.22
N LEU A 482 22.35 -31.66 1.41
CA LEU A 482 22.43 -31.79 -0.04
C LEU A 482 21.16 -31.17 -0.63
N THR A 483 21.31 -30.15 -1.47
CA THR A 483 20.38 -29.02 -1.59
C THR A 483 18.98 -29.32 -2.12
N ASN A 484 18.72 -30.50 -2.68
CA ASN A 484 17.52 -30.72 -3.50
C ASN A 484 16.57 -31.81 -3.00
N PHE A 485 16.95 -32.72 -2.08
CA PHE A 485 16.12 -33.89 -1.73
C PHE A 485 16.24 -34.36 -0.26
N CYS A 486 15.13 -34.77 0.38
CA CYS A 486 15.17 -35.49 1.68
C CYS A 486 15.91 -36.81 1.52
N LYS A 487 17.09 -36.94 2.16
CA LYS A 487 17.88 -38.17 2.26
C LYS A 487 17.08 -39.38 2.80
N GLY A 488 15.96 -39.16 3.48
CA GLY A 488 15.06 -40.20 4.00
C GLY A 488 14.01 -40.75 3.03
N CYS A 489 13.50 -39.96 2.08
CA CYS A 489 12.38 -40.39 1.21
C CYS A 489 12.49 -39.95 -0.26
N GLY A 490 13.58 -39.27 -0.65
CA GLY A 490 13.76 -38.70 -1.99
C GLY A 490 12.78 -37.58 -2.35
N GLY A 491 12.04 -37.03 -1.39
CA GLY A 491 11.13 -35.90 -1.62
C GLY A 491 11.95 -34.65 -1.95
N ARG A 492 11.64 -33.97 -3.06
CA ARG A 492 12.37 -32.77 -3.48
C ARG A 492 12.02 -31.61 -2.54
N LEU A 493 13.02 -30.86 -2.08
CA LEU A 493 12.86 -29.79 -1.07
C LEU A 493 12.90 -28.39 -1.67
N LEU A 494 13.58 -28.24 -2.81
CA LEU A 494 13.62 -27.04 -3.64
C LEU A 494 13.64 -27.48 -5.11
N LYS A 495 12.91 -26.78 -5.99
CA LYS A 495 12.99 -27.00 -7.45
C LYS A 495 14.23 -26.27 -7.99
N ASP A 496 15.13 -27.00 -8.64
CA ASP A 496 16.24 -26.40 -9.38
C ASP A 496 15.73 -25.48 -10.50
N GLN A 497 16.26 -24.24 -10.57
CA GLN A 497 16.38 -23.55 -11.85
C GLN A 497 17.60 -24.12 -12.58
N THR A 498 17.37 -24.97 -13.59
CA THR A 498 18.46 -25.62 -14.33
C THR A 498 19.14 -24.68 -15.33
N PRO A 499 20.48 -24.56 -15.32
CA PRO A 499 21.22 -24.16 -16.51
C PRO A 499 21.03 -25.18 -17.65
N GLY A 500 21.28 -24.76 -18.90
CA GLY A 500 20.89 -25.47 -20.12
C GLY A 500 21.49 -26.89 -20.36
N PRO A 501 21.01 -27.60 -21.40
CA PRO A 501 20.88 -29.06 -21.36
C PRO A 501 22.03 -29.88 -21.97
N LYS A 502 22.52 -30.90 -21.23
CA LYS A 502 23.06 -32.21 -21.70
C LYS A 502 22.78 -33.22 -20.56
N ARG A 503 22.51 -34.52 -20.72
CA ARG A 503 22.61 -35.48 -21.84
C ARG A 503 21.60 -36.65 -21.59
N LYS A 504 21.10 -37.33 -22.62
CA LYS A 504 20.08 -38.42 -22.48
C LYS A 504 20.62 -39.68 -21.78
N VAL A 505 19.81 -40.30 -20.91
CA VAL A 505 19.95 -41.69 -20.41
C VAL A 505 18.57 -42.38 -20.50
N LYS A 506 18.56 -43.69 -20.80
CA LYS A 506 17.34 -44.49 -21.04
C LYS A 506 16.74 -45.08 -19.74
N PRO A 507 15.43 -45.43 -19.71
CA PRO A 507 14.73 -45.86 -18.50
C PRO A 507 14.93 -47.35 -18.18
N LEU A 508 14.72 -47.69 -16.91
CA LEU A 508 14.47 -49.05 -16.41
C LEU A 508 13.14 -48.99 -15.63
N GLY A 509 12.23 -49.94 -15.86
CA GLY A 509 10.82 -49.81 -15.44
C GLY A 509 10.35 -50.84 -14.41
N SER A 510 9.03 -50.84 -14.15
CA SER A 510 8.24 -51.90 -13.46
C SER A 510 8.55 -52.13 -11.97
N ALA A 511 7.63 -52.36 -11.03
CA ALA A 511 6.17 -52.25 -10.89
C ALA A 511 5.88 -52.17 -9.35
N THR A 512 4.69 -52.31 -8.74
CA THR A 512 3.32 -52.75 -9.12
C THR A 512 2.31 -52.09 -8.16
N ALA A 513 1.02 -52.04 -8.51
CA ALA A 513 -0.04 -51.52 -7.62
C ALA A 513 -0.79 -52.62 -6.85
N ALA A 514 -1.17 -52.35 -5.59
CA ALA A 514 -2.14 -53.14 -4.83
C ALA A 514 -2.96 -52.27 -3.85
N ARG A 515 -4.22 -52.03 -4.23
CA ARG A 515 -5.47 -52.10 -3.45
C ARG A 515 -5.40 -52.01 -1.91
N LEU A 516 -6.16 -51.05 -1.36
CA LEU A 516 -6.74 -51.11 -0.02
C LEU A 516 -8.29 -51.10 -0.11
N ALA A 517 -8.94 -51.74 0.86
CA ALA A 517 -10.38 -52.03 0.85
C ALA A 517 -11.21 -51.05 1.70
N ALA A 518 -12.51 -51.02 1.43
CA ALA A 518 -13.48 -50.12 2.09
C ALA A 518 -13.86 -50.59 3.52
N VAL A 519 -14.28 -49.62 4.35
CA VAL A 519 -14.85 -49.82 5.69
C VAL A 519 -16.35 -49.47 5.65
N PRO A 520 -17.24 -50.29 6.25
CA PRO A 520 -18.69 -50.03 6.20
C PRO A 520 -19.16 -49.03 7.27
N SER A 521 -20.23 -48.30 6.93
CA SER A 521 -20.91 -47.34 7.80
C SER A 521 -21.85 -47.99 8.82
N ALA A 522 -21.89 -47.47 10.05
CA ALA A 522 -22.92 -47.79 11.04
C ALA A 522 -24.06 -46.75 11.00
N SER A 523 -25.31 -47.22 11.03
CA SER A 523 -26.54 -46.41 11.06
C SER A 523 -26.95 -46.04 12.49
N ALA A 524 -27.43 -44.81 12.69
CA ALA A 524 -28.02 -44.35 13.95
C ALA A 524 -29.54 -44.16 13.85
N GLU A 525 -30.28 -44.57 14.88
CA GLU A 525 -31.74 -44.42 14.95
C GLU A 525 -32.19 -43.03 15.47
N PRO A 526 -33.40 -42.56 15.12
CA PRO A 526 -33.89 -41.24 15.51
C PRO A 526 -34.64 -41.24 16.86
N VAL A 527 -34.15 -40.45 17.82
CA VAL A 527 -34.89 -40.14 19.06
C VAL A 527 -35.86 -38.97 18.83
N LYS A 528 -37.14 -39.15 19.18
CA LYS A 528 -38.17 -38.09 19.13
C LYS A 528 -38.42 -37.51 20.52
N GLY A 529 -38.39 -36.18 20.63
CA GLY A 529 -38.76 -35.42 21.85
C GLY A 529 -39.05 -33.94 21.54
N PRO A 530 -39.94 -33.25 22.27
CA PRO A 530 -40.52 -31.98 21.83
C PRO A 530 -39.69 -30.75 22.23
N SER A 531 -39.27 -29.92 21.26
CA SER A 531 -38.35 -28.78 21.47
C SER A 531 -38.97 -27.37 21.43
N LEU A 532 -40.29 -27.26 21.32
CA LEU A 532 -40.97 -25.99 20.98
C LEU A 532 -40.93 -24.91 22.08
N ILE A 533 -40.81 -25.29 23.36
CA ILE A 533 -40.78 -24.32 24.48
C ILE A 533 -39.37 -23.76 24.70
N LEU A 534 -38.32 -24.55 24.46
CA LEU A 534 -36.92 -24.13 24.65
C LEU A 534 -36.49 -23.11 23.59
N ALA A 535 -36.95 -23.27 22.35
CA ALA A 535 -36.66 -22.34 21.25
C ALA A 535 -37.17 -20.91 21.52
N PHE A 536 -38.35 -20.77 22.14
CA PHE A 536 -38.94 -19.45 22.41
C PHE A 536 -38.21 -18.70 23.54
N ILE A 537 -37.76 -19.41 24.57
CA ILE A 537 -36.99 -18.82 25.69
C ILE A 537 -35.59 -18.38 25.20
N MET A 538 -34.93 -19.21 24.38
CA MET A 538 -33.63 -18.86 23.79
C MET A 538 -33.72 -17.65 22.85
N ALA A 539 -34.79 -17.54 22.05
CA ALA A 539 -35.02 -16.38 21.19
C ALA A 539 -35.20 -15.07 22.00
N LEU A 540 -35.94 -15.11 23.10
CA LEU A 540 -36.19 -13.92 23.94
C LEU A 540 -34.91 -13.44 24.67
N ILE A 541 -34.12 -14.38 25.19
CA ILE A 541 -32.83 -14.09 25.84
C ILE A 541 -31.83 -13.53 24.82
N GLY A 542 -31.79 -14.08 23.60
CA GLY A 542 -30.95 -13.57 22.52
C GLY A 542 -31.28 -12.13 22.11
N LEU A 543 -32.56 -11.75 22.12
CA LEU A 543 -33.01 -10.43 21.66
C LEU A 543 -32.72 -9.32 22.68
N ILE A 544 -32.85 -9.61 23.99
CA ILE A 544 -32.49 -8.67 25.06
C ILE A 544 -30.97 -8.61 25.27
N GLY A 545 -30.28 -9.76 25.20
CA GLY A 545 -28.82 -9.83 25.32
C GLY A 545 -28.08 -9.17 24.14
N GLY A 546 -28.61 -9.31 22.92
CA GLY A 546 -27.97 -8.78 21.70
C GLY A 546 -27.85 -7.25 21.68
N LEU A 547 -28.87 -6.53 22.14
CA LEU A 547 -28.86 -5.06 22.20
C LEU A 547 -27.88 -4.53 23.27
N GLY A 548 -27.80 -5.19 24.43
CA GLY A 548 -26.83 -4.84 25.47
C GLY A 548 -25.38 -5.16 25.08
N ALA A 549 -25.17 -6.24 24.32
CA ALA A 549 -23.85 -6.60 23.81
C ALA A 549 -23.32 -5.59 22.78
N LEU A 550 -24.17 -5.08 21.87
CA LEU A 550 -23.79 -4.10 20.86
C LEU A 550 -23.26 -2.77 21.46
N ALA A 551 -23.76 -2.35 22.62
CA ALA A 551 -23.28 -1.16 23.32
C ALA A 551 -21.96 -1.36 24.09
N LEU A 552 -21.48 -2.61 24.23
CA LEU A 552 -20.24 -3.00 24.90
C LEU A 552 -19.19 -3.57 23.92
N ILE A 553 -19.49 -3.61 22.62
CA ILE A 553 -18.46 -3.78 21.60
C ILE A 553 -17.68 -2.46 21.56
N PRO A 554 -16.35 -2.45 21.82
CA PRO A 554 -15.55 -1.25 21.57
C PRO A 554 -15.75 -0.87 20.12
N GLN A 555 -16.09 0.39 19.84
CA GLN A 555 -16.27 0.82 18.45
C GLN A 555 -14.99 0.46 17.68
N PRO A 556 -15.12 -0.02 16.44
CA PRO A 556 -13.95 -0.36 15.64
C PRO A 556 -13.01 0.86 15.63
N ASN A 557 -11.71 0.60 15.63
CA ASN A 557 -10.72 1.63 15.35
C ASN A 557 -10.85 2.02 13.86
N VAL A 558 -11.92 2.76 13.55
CA VAL A 558 -11.86 3.78 12.53
C VAL A 558 -10.84 4.78 13.07
N ILE A 559 -9.58 4.51 12.74
CA ILE A 559 -8.62 5.59 12.59
C ILE A 559 -9.34 6.54 11.63
N ASN A 560 -9.79 7.71 12.11
CA ASN A 560 -10.28 8.80 11.27
C ASN A 560 -9.09 9.41 10.54
N GLY A 561 -8.41 8.55 9.79
CA GLY A 561 -7.19 8.71 9.02
C GLY A 561 -7.44 8.14 7.63
N GLY A 562 -8.60 8.49 7.03
CA GLY A 562 -8.58 8.75 5.61
C GLY A 562 -7.48 9.80 5.41
N ALA A 563 -6.31 9.39 4.93
CA ALA A 563 -5.16 10.28 4.89
C ALA A 563 -5.57 11.59 4.20
N VAL A 564 -4.97 12.72 4.60
CA VAL A 564 -5.12 13.95 3.81
C VAL A 564 -4.60 13.62 2.42
N THR A 565 -5.52 13.47 1.47
CA THR A 565 -5.22 12.94 0.14
C THR A 565 -4.83 14.10 -0.76
N ILE A 566 -3.87 13.85 -1.63
CA ILE A 566 -3.63 14.70 -2.79
C ILE A 566 -4.58 14.17 -3.87
N PRO A 567 -5.68 14.87 -4.18
CA PRO A 567 -6.68 14.32 -5.10
C PRO A 567 -6.12 14.32 -6.53
N HIS A 568 -6.40 13.27 -7.29
CA HIS A 568 -5.95 13.15 -8.69
C HIS A 568 -6.50 14.27 -9.59
N THR A 569 -7.60 14.90 -9.20
CA THR A 569 -8.16 16.10 -9.84
C THR A 569 -8.43 17.18 -8.79
N ARG A 570 -8.12 18.43 -9.10
CA ARG A 570 -8.43 19.57 -8.21
C ARG A 570 -9.94 19.75 -8.17
N TRP A 571 -10.56 19.84 -7.00
CA TRP A 571 -11.98 20.24 -6.91
C TRP A 571 -12.17 21.68 -7.37
N ILE A 572 -11.29 22.58 -6.91
CA ILE A 572 -11.29 23.99 -7.27
C ILE A 572 -9.98 24.36 -7.94
N GLU A 573 -10.07 24.95 -9.13
CA GLU A 573 -8.96 25.55 -9.85
C GLU A 573 -8.96 27.08 -9.62
N PRO A 574 -8.08 27.61 -8.75
CA PRO A 574 -7.87 29.04 -8.62
C PRO A 574 -7.18 29.64 -9.85
N SER A 575 -7.57 30.85 -10.20
CA SER A 575 -6.82 31.75 -11.09
C SER A 575 -6.76 33.13 -10.44
N LEU A 576 -5.55 33.65 -10.22
CA LEU A 576 -5.38 34.97 -9.62
C LEU A 576 -5.47 36.06 -10.69
N LEU A 577 -6.26 37.10 -10.43
CA LEU A 577 -6.58 38.12 -11.42
C LEU A 577 -6.36 39.52 -10.83
N ILE A 578 -5.78 40.40 -11.63
CA ILE A 578 -5.49 41.79 -11.26
C ILE A 578 -6.20 42.76 -12.19
N ARG A 579 -6.65 43.88 -11.63
CA ARG A 579 -7.23 44.99 -12.40
C ARG A 579 -6.12 45.90 -12.93
N GLU A 580 -6.02 46.01 -14.25
CA GLU A 580 -5.13 46.97 -14.89
C GLU A 580 -5.68 48.40 -14.83
N SER A 581 -4.85 49.39 -15.15
CA SER A 581 -5.21 50.82 -15.14
C SER A 581 -6.38 51.20 -16.06
N LEU A 582 -6.69 50.36 -17.05
CA LEU A 582 -7.86 50.50 -17.94
C LEU A 582 -9.13 49.82 -17.37
N GLY A 583 -9.11 49.35 -16.13
CA GLY A 583 -10.22 48.66 -15.47
C GLY A 583 -10.38 47.18 -15.87
N VAL A 584 -9.58 46.69 -16.81
CA VAL A 584 -9.61 45.32 -17.35
C VAL A 584 -8.97 44.33 -16.38
N TRP A 585 -9.63 43.20 -16.15
CA TRP A 585 -9.11 42.08 -15.36
C TRP A 585 -8.23 41.17 -16.22
N ARG A 586 -6.98 40.91 -15.79
CA ARG A 586 -6.09 39.92 -16.40
C ARG A 586 -5.54 38.94 -15.37
N GLN A 587 -5.15 37.76 -15.82
CA GLN A 587 -4.42 36.81 -14.99
C GLN A 587 -3.08 37.40 -14.55
N ALA A 588 -2.82 37.36 -13.25
CA ALA A 588 -1.53 37.71 -12.69
C ALA A 588 -0.51 36.60 -13.02
N ALA A 589 0.76 36.97 -13.16
CA ALA A 589 1.84 35.99 -13.21
C ALA A 589 2.08 35.42 -11.81
N ASP A 590 2.43 34.13 -11.73
CA ASP A 590 2.60 33.41 -10.46
C ASP A 590 3.74 33.96 -9.59
N ASP A 591 4.68 34.69 -10.19
CA ASP A 591 5.85 35.33 -9.55
C ASP A 591 5.66 36.83 -9.26
N ARG A 592 4.46 37.39 -9.51
CA ARG A 592 4.20 38.83 -9.37
C ARG A 592 4.18 39.25 -7.90
N THR A 593 5.10 40.16 -7.52
CA THR A 593 4.94 40.97 -6.31
C THR A 593 3.85 42.03 -6.52
N PHE A 594 2.87 42.08 -5.62
CA PHE A 594 1.76 43.02 -5.65
C PHE A 594 2.08 44.31 -4.89
N THR A 595 1.26 45.34 -5.09
CA THR A 595 1.25 46.55 -4.25
C THR A 595 -0.08 46.71 -3.55
N ASN A 596 -0.10 47.41 -2.40
CA ASN A 596 -1.35 47.75 -1.70
C ASN A 596 -2.32 48.66 -2.49
N ASP A 597 -1.90 49.19 -3.65
CA ASP A 597 -2.77 49.90 -4.60
C ASP A 597 -3.52 48.94 -5.56
N ASP A 598 -3.02 47.72 -5.76
CA ASP A 598 -3.56 46.76 -6.72
C ASP A 598 -4.94 46.23 -6.25
N GLU A 599 -5.88 46.11 -7.19
CA GLU A 599 -7.16 45.42 -6.97
C GLU A 599 -7.07 44.00 -7.52
N VAL A 600 -7.30 43.01 -6.65
CA VAL A 600 -7.14 41.59 -6.97
C VAL A 600 -8.47 40.86 -6.77
N CYS A 601 -8.74 39.88 -7.62
CA CYS A 601 -9.86 38.97 -7.46
C CYS A 601 -9.46 37.54 -7.82
N VAL A 602 -10.24 36.57 -7.37
CA VAL A 602 -9.94 35.14 -7.56
C VAL A 602 -10.98 34.56 -8.51
N GLY A 603 -10.53 34.13 -9.68
CA GLY A 603 -11.31 33.33 -10.59
C GLY A 603 -11.36 31.88 -10.10
N VAL A 604 -12.56 31.31 -10.07
CA VAL A 604 -12.82 29.95 -9.60
C VAL A 604 -13.45 29.14 -10.72
N HIS A 605 -12.90 27.95 -10.95
CA HIS A 605 -13.49 26.89 -11.78
C HIS A 605 -13.69 25.64 -10.91
N THR A 606 -14.92 25.11 -10.87
CA THR A 606 -15.28 23.94 -10.06
C THR A 606 -15.33 22.67 -10.90
N ASN A 607 -14.60 21.63 -10.48
CA ASN A 607 -14.65 20.31 -11.12
C ASN A 607 -15.63 19.34 -10.43
N ASN A 608 -16.06 19.64 -9.19
CA ASN A 608 -17.13 18.92 -8.48
C ASN A 608 -18.17 19.90 -7.94
N ALA A 609 -19.43 19.45 -7.84
CA ALA A 609 -20.51 20.24 -7.24
C ALA A 609 -20.37 20.29 -5.71
N GLY A 610 -20.81 21.40 -5.11
CA GLY A 610 -20.75 21.59 -3.66
C GLY A 610 -20.73 23.05 -3.25
N TYR A 611 -20.59 23.29 -1.95
CA TYR A 611 -20.37 24.62 -1.42
C TYR A 611 -18.95 25.08 -1.69
N VAL A 612 -18.79 26.36 -2.03
CA VAL A 612 -17.49 27.00 -2.22
C VAL A 612 -17.37 28.19 -1.28
N TYR A 613 -16.24 28.27 -0.57
CA TYR A 613 -15.91 29.39 0.31
C TYR A 613 -14.55 29.98 -0.07
N CYS A 614 -14.39 31.28 0.19
CA CYS A 614 -13.12 31.98 0.00
C CYS A 614 -12.84 32.82 1.24
N LEU A 615 -11.74 32.52 1.93
CA LEU A 615 -11.29 33.24 3.12
C LEU A 615 -9.94 33.90 2.84
N LEU A 616 -9.78 35.14 3.30
CA LEU A 616 -8.53 35.89 3.22
C LEU A 616 -7.90 35.99 4.62
N ARG A 617 -6.62 35.70 4.72
CA ARG A 617 -5.77 35.99 5.88
C ARG A 617 -4.71 37.02 5.47
N GLY A 618 -4.86 38.23 5.97
CA GLY A 618 -3.92 39.33 5.71
C GLY A 618 -2.60 39.16 6.46
N THR A 619 -1.56 39.89 6.06
CA THR A 619 -0.25 39.94 6.75
C THR A 619 -0.39 40.38 8.21
N SER A 620 -1.38 41.22 8.50
CA SER A 620 -1.76 41.66 9.84
C SER A 620 -2.29 40.55 10.76
N GLY A 621 -2.60 39.37 10.23
CA GLY A 621 -3.30 38.30 10.94
C GLY A 621 -4.84 38.45 10.92
N ALA A 622 -5.38 39.51 10.32
CA ALA A 622 -6.81 39.67 10.13
C ALA A 622 -7.37 38.58 9.20
N THR A 623 -8.50 37.99 9.57
CA THR A 623 -9.23 37.00 8.77
C THR A 623 -10.54 37.61 8.26
N ALA A 624 -10.92 37.32 7.01
CA ALA A 624 -12.22 37.71 6.46
C ALA A 624 -12.78 36.62 5.53
N LEU A 625 -14.06 36.27 5.69
CA LEU A 625 -14.84 35.54 4.69
C LEU A 625 -15.17 36.48 3.52
N VAL A 626 -14.58 36.24 2.34
CA VAL A 626 -14.78 37.02 1.11
C VAL A 626 -15.97 36.46 0.30
N TYR A 627 -16.14 35.14 0.31
CA TYR A 627 -17.29 34.48 -0.32
C TYR A 627 -17.78 33.29 0.54
N PRO A 628 -19.11 33.17 0.78
CA PRO A 628 -20.15 34.13 0.41
C PRO A 628 -20.03 35.44 1.20
N PRO A 629 -20.47 36.59 0.65
CA PRO A 629 -20.41 37.86 1.35
C PRO A 629 -21.33 37.85 2.57
N ALA A 630 -20.85 38.36 3.71
CA ALA A 630 -21.68 38.52 4.90
C ALA A 630 -22.85 39.49 4.62
N PRO A 631 -24.10 39.12 4.93
CA PRO A 631 -25.25 39.99 4.68
C PRO A 631 -25.21 41.21 5.60
N PRO A 632 -25.61 42.41 5.11
CA PRO A 632 -25.36 43.69 5.79
C PRO A 632 -26.08 43.88 7.14
N ASN A 633 -27.00 42.98 7.51
CA ASN A 633 -27.87 43.08 8.69
C ASN A 633 -27.71 41.92 9.68
N GLY A 634 -26.60 41.16 9.65
CA GLY A 634 -26.37 40.03 10.56
C GLY A 634 -27.35 38.86 10.37
N GLN A 635 -27.95 38.74 9.19
CA GLN A 635 -28.69 37.54 8.79
C GLN A 635 -27.72 36.36 8.60
N ALA A 636 -28.25 35.13 8.60
CA ALA A 636 -27.43 33.97 8.24
C ALA A 636 -26.89 34.12 6.81
N VAL A 637 -25.62 33.76 6.60
CA VAL A 637 -24.99 33.80 5.28
C VAL A 637 -25.74 32.84 4.34
N ILE A 638 -26.07 33.30 3.12
CA ILE A 638 -26.73 32.47 2.10
C ILE A 638 -25.64 31.92 1.18
N ASP A 639 -25.12 30.76 1.56
CA ASP A 639 -24.28 29.87 0.76
C ASP A 639 -25.18 28.90 -0.03
N ASN A 640 -25.33 29.17 -1.33
CA ASN A 640 -25.90 28.19 -2.26
C ASN A 640 -24.78 27.29 -2.79
N PRO A 641 -25.05 26.00 -3.01
CA PRO A 641 -24.11 25.13 -3.73
C PRO A 641 -23.89 25.60 -5.16
N VAL A 642 -22.72 25.25 -5.67
CA VAL A 642 -22.25 25.52 -7.02
C VAL A 642 -22.20 24.21 -7.81
N ASP A 643 -22.60 24.25 -9.08
CA ASP A 643 -22.60 23.09 -9.97
C ASP A 643 -21.19 22.70 -10.47
N VAL A 644 -21.09 21.50 -11.06
CA VAL A 644 -19.90 21.05 -11.81
C VAL A 644 -19.67 21.95 -13.03
N GLY A 645 -18.41 22.34 -13.28
CA GLY A 645 -17.99 23.14 -14.42
C GLY A 645 -18.29 24.64 -14.28
N ALA A 646 -18.81 25.11 -13.15
CA ALA A 646 -19.12 26.51 -12.94
C ALA A 646 -17.84 27.37 -12.97
N ARG A 647 -17.94 28.56 -13.57
CA ARG A 647 -16.85 29.53 -13.69
C ARG A 647 -17.31 30.88 -13.20
N PHE A 648 -16.66 31.38 -12.16
CA PHE A 648 -17.04 32.64 -11.52
C PHE A 648 -15.84 33.37 -10.93
N SER A 649 -16.13 34.44 -10.19
CA SER A 649 -15.14 35.43 -9.76
C SER A 649 -15.50 35.93 -8.39
N ILE A 650 -14.52 35.92 -7.48
CA ILE A 650 -14.69 36.34 -6.10
C ILE A 650 -13.96 37.67 -5.93
N GLY A 651 -14.74 38.75 -5.83
CA GLY A 651 -14.30 40.10 -5.46
C GLY A 651 -14.82 40.49 -4.07
N CYS A 652 -14.63 41.74 -3.67
CA CYS A 652 -15.07 42.21 -2.34
C CYS A 652 -16.60 42.28 -2.18
N ASN A 653 -17.35 42.22 -3.30
CA ASN A 653 -18.81 42.26 -3.34
C ASN A 653 -19.42 40.86 -3.55
N GLY A 654 -18.65 39.79 -3.33
CA GLY A 654 -19.06 38.41 -3.58
C GLY A 654 -18.97 38.00 -5.05
N LEU A 655 -19.95 37.20 -5.51
CA LEU A 655 -19.99 36.59 -6.84
C LEU A 655 -20.72 37.51 -7.81
N GLN A 656 -19.97 38.12 -8.74
CA GLN A 656 -20.46 39.02 -9.77
C GLN A 656 -19.71 38.77 -11.09
N ASP A 657 -20.34 39.13 -12.21
CA ASP A 657 -19.69 39.16 -13.52
C ASP A 657 -18.56 40.20 -13.52
N ARG A 658 -17.36 39.81 -13.99
CA ARG A 658 -16.18 40.71 -14.09
C ARG A 658 -16.40 41.87 -15.05
N THR A 659 -17.36 41.75 -15.97
CA THR A 659 -17.74 42.81 -16.91
C THR A 659 -18.64 43.87 -16.28
N SER A 660 -19.17 43.63 -15.06
CA SER A 660 -19.88 44.65 -14.30
C SER A 660 -18.94 45.76 -13.84
N ASN A 661 -19.33 47.01 -14.10
CA ASN A 661 -18.60 48.19 -13.59
C ASN A 661 -18.56 48.25 -12.05
N ASP A 662 -19.50 47.58 -11.38
CA ASP A 662 -19.58 47.50 -9.92
C ASP A 662 -18.71 46.38 -9.33
N PHE A 663 -18.10 45.53 -10.16
CA PHE A 663 -17.14 44.53 -9.73
C PHE A 663 -15.88 45.21 -9.17
N LYS A 664 -15.54 44.89 -7.91
CA LYS A 664 -14.37 45.40 -7.21
C LYS A 664 -13.56 44.23 -6.66
N GLY A 665 -12.25 44.29 -6.85
CA GLY A 665 -11.32 43.37 -6.18
C GLY A 665 -11.24 43.66 -4.68
N PHE A 666 -10.73 42.69 -3.93
CA PHE A 666 -10.17 42.99 -2.62
C PHE A 666 -8.83 43.74 -2.79
N LYS A 667 -8.43 44.46 -1.74
CA LYS A 667 -7.14 45.15 -1.64
C LYS A 667 -6.37 44.57 -0.48
N PHE A 668 -5.05 44.53 -0.63
CA PHE A 668 -4.14 44.09 0.41
C PHE A 668 -4.22 44.98 1.66
N ASP A 669 -3.97 44.40 2.82
CA ASP A 669 -3.79 45.15 4.03
C ASP A 669 -2.54 46.05 3.95
N LEU A 670 -2.54 47.12 4.75
CA LEU A 670 -1.51 48.17 4.67
C LEU A 670 -0.18 47.76 5.34
N LYS A 671 0.09 46.46 5.53
CA LYS A 671 1.37 45.92 6.03
C LYS A 671 2.02 45.07 4.93
N PRO A 672 3.22 45.41 4.44
CA PRO A 672 3.88 44.60 3.42
C PRO A 672 4.23 43.21 3.97
N GLY A 673 4.01 42.17 3.17
CA GLY A 673 4.21 40.78 3.59
C GLY A 673 3.56 39.77 2.66
N GLN A 674 2.90 38.78 3.25
CA GLN A 674 2.16 37.73 2.54
C GLN A 674 0.69 37.73 2.93
N GLU A 675 -0.18 37.81 1.94
CA GLU A 675 -1.59 37.49 2.09
C GLU A 675 -1.89 36.09 1.58
N LYS A 676 -2.84 35.42 2.24
CA LYS A 676 -3.20 34.04 1.95
C LYS A 676 -4.69 33.96 1.65
N VAL A 677 -5.03 33.56 0.43
CA VAL A 677 -6.40 33.18 0.07
C VAL A 677 -6.55 31.68 0.23
N ILE A 678 -7.53 31.26 1.02
CA ILE A 678 -7.90 29.87 1.23
C ILE A 678 -9.23 29.64 0.52
N LEU A 679 -9.22 28.80 -0.51
CA LEU A 679 -10.42 28.31 -1.17
C LEU A 679 -10.81 26.96 -0.56
N VAL A 680 -12.10 26.82 -0.27
CA VAL A 680 -12.68 25.61 0.33
C VAL A 680 -13.78 25.11 -0.59
N GLY A 681 -13.73 23.84 -0.96
CA GLY A 681 -14.85 23.11 -1.58
C GLY A 681 -15.37 22.05 -0.62
N SER A 682 -16.67 21.90 -0.44
CA SER A 682 -17.22 20.81 0.39
C SER A 682 -18.62 20.39 -0.04
N THR A 683 -19.00 19.14 0.21
CA THR A 683 -20.41 18.70 0.16
C THR A 683 -21.21 19.25 1.34
N ALA A 684 -20.55 19.53 2.47
CA ALA A 684 -21.19 20.03 3.68
C ALA A 684 -21.20 21.57 3.75
N ARG A 685 -22.23 22.08 4.42
CA ARG A 685 -22.44 23.51 4.64
C ARG A 685 -21.57 24.01 5.80
N GLY A 686 -20.79 25.06 5.62
CA GLY A 686 -19.82 25.56 6.60
C GLY A 686 -20.45 26.47 7.66
N THR A 687 -20.52 26.01 8.91
CA THR A 687 -20.98 26.80 10.07
C THR A 687 -19.95 27.85 10.50
N PHE A 688 -18.69 27.73 10.08
CA PHE A 688 -17.68 28.76 10.32
C PHE A 688 -18.06 30.13 9.73
N CYS A 689 -18.99 30.19 8.77
CA CYS A 689 -19.50 31.43 8.22
C CYS A 689 -20.25 32.31 9.25
N ASP A 690 -20.79 31.71 10.31
CA ASP A 690 -21.73 32.37 11.23
C ASP A 690 -21.07 33.32 12.24
N SER A 691 -19.74 33.26 12.46
CA SER A 691 -19.03 34.19 13.36
C SER A 691 -17.56 34.43 12.99
N LEU A 692 -17.05 35.62 13.27
CA LEU A 692 -15.65 35.99 13.03
C LEU A 692 -14.64 35.12 13.82
N GLU A 693 -15.02 34.68 15.02
CA GLU A 693 -14.20 33.79 15.86
C GLU A 693 -14.06 32.41 15.21
N ALA A 694 -15.16 31.83 14.72
CA ALA A 694 -15.14 30.57 13.98
C ALA A 694 -14.38 30.68 12.65
N GLN A 695 -14.46 31.81 11.93
CA GLN A 695 -13.64 32.07 10.74
C GLN A 695 -12.14 32.07 11.07
N GLY A 696 -11.74 32.68 12.20
CA GLY A 696 -10.35 32.69 12.67
C GLY A 696 -9.83 31.28 12.94
N ALA A 697 -10.55 30.52 13.77
CA ALA A 697 -10.21 29.14 14.11
C ALA A 697 -10.18 28.22 12.87
N PHE A 698 -11.15 28.37 11.96
CA PHE A 698 -11.19 27.64 10.69
C PHE A 698 -9.94 27.90 9.84
N VAL A 699 -9.55 29.18 9.68
CA VAL A 699 -8.38 29.56 8.88
C VAL A 699 -7.08 29.02 9.49
N ASP A 700 -6.93 29.09 10.81
CA ASP A 700 -5.74 28.57 11.47
C ASP A 700 -5.64 27.04 11.31
N ARG A 701 -6.77 26.31 11.40
CA ARG A 701 -6.86 24.86 11.14
C ARG A 701 -6.59 24.50 9.68
N ALA A 702 -7.14 25.24 8.72
CA ALA A 702 -6.89 25.04 7.30
C ALA A 702 -5.41 25.25 6.94
N LEU A 703 -4.79 26.31 7.46
CA LEU A 703 -3.38 26.61 7.24
C LEU A 703 -2.46 25.55 7.87
N GLN A 704 -2.82 24.98 9.02
CA GLN A 704 -2.10 23.84 9.60
C GLN A 704 -2.10 22.64 8.63
N LEU A 705 -3.27 22.19 8.18
CA LEU A 705 -3.40 21.03 7.29
C LEU A 705 -2.67 21.25 5.96
N LEU A 706 -2.76 22.45 5.39
CA LEU A 706 -2.04 22.83 4.17
C LEU A 706 -0.51 22.82 4.36
N ALA A 707 -0.02 23.29 5.50
CA ALA A 707 1.42 23.30 5.81
C ALA A 707 1.99 21.89 6.08
N GLU A 708 1.21 21.00 6.70
CA GLU A 708 1.60 19.61 6.97
C GLU A 708 1.78 18.78 5.69
N ASN A 709 1.08 19.14 4.61
CA ASN A 709 1.01 18.33 3.38
C ASN A 709 1.73 18.93 2.16
N ASN A 710 2.03 20.24 2.17
CA ASN A 710 2.85 20.94 1.16
C ASN A 710 2.46 20.67 -0.32
N SER A 711 1.17 20.50 -0.60
CA SER A 711 0.66 20.17 -1.95
C SER A 711 0.34 21.42 -2.78
N PRO A 712 0.98 21.61 -3.95
CA PRO A 712 0.62 22.68 -4.88
C PRO A 712 -0.70 22.41 -5.64
N GLN A 713 -1.33 21.26 -5.42
CA GLN A 713 -2.64 20.91 -5.98
C GLN A 713 -3.78 21.06 -4.97
N GLY A 714 -3.51 21.62 -3.79
CA GLY A 714 -4.43 21.57 -2.67
C GLY A 714 -4.50 20.18 -2.05
N ILE A 715 -5.38 20.01 -1.07
CA ILE A 715 -5.55 18.78 -0.30
C ILE A 715 -7.03 18.45 -0.12
N GLN A 716 -7.35 17.17 0.04
CA GLN A 716 -8.68 16.68 0.35
C GLN A 716 -8.67 15.92 1.69
N THR A 717 -9.66 16.21 2.53
CA THR A 717 -9.91 15.61 3.85
C THR A 717 -11.42 15.43 4.03
N THR A 718 -11.90 15.08 5.21
CA THR A 718 -13.34 15.00 5.52
C THR A 718 -13.77 16.03 6.56
N VAL A 719 -15.07 16.26 6.68
CA VAL A 719 -15.67 17.13 7.72
C VAL A 719 -15.22 16.71 9.12
N GLU A 720 -15.22 15.41 9.42
CA GLU A 720 -14.87 14.87 10.74
C GLU A 720 -13.41 15.11 11.10
N GLN A 721 -12.52 15.13 10.10
CA GLN A 721 -11.08 15.33 10.27
C GLN A 721 -10.66 16.79 10.31
N PHE A 722 -11.33 17.62 9.50
CA PHE A 722 -11.12 19.05 9.53
C PHE A 722 -11.57 19.61 10.89
N GLY A 723 -12.78 19.25 11.31
CA GLY A 723 -13.44 19.62 12.56
C GLY A 723 -14.94 19.74 12.32
N SER A 724 -15.74 18.83 12.90
CA SER A 724 -17.20 18.79 12.69
C SER A 724 -17.93 20.05 13.18
N GLU A 725 -17.34 20.80 14.10
CA GLU A 725 -17.80 22.09 14.59
C GLU A 725 -17.86 23.17 13.50
N PHE A 726 -17.08 23.00 12.42
CA PHE A 726 -17.02 23.91 11.29
C PHE A 726 -18.04 23.60 10.17
N PHE A 727 -18.79 22.50 10.26
CA PHE A 727 -19.75 22.10 9.22
C PHE A 727 -21.08 21.59 9.80
N LYS A 728 -22.17 21.83 9.08
CA LYS A 728 -23.50 21.37 9.46
C LYS A 728 -23.77 19.97 8.90
N ALA A 729 -23.77 18.97 9.77
CA ALA A 729 -24.04 17.59 9.40
C ALA A 729 -25.39 17.40 8.68
N GLY A 730 -25.38 16.68 7.56
CA GLY A 730 -26.52 15.90 7.09
C GLY A 730 -27.71 16.63 6.44
N GLN A 731 -27.55 17.83 5.87
CA GLN A 731 -28.68 18.54 5.22
C GLN A 731 -28.60 18.75 3.69
N ALA A 732 -27.47 18.50 3.02
CA ALA A 732 -27.38 18.74 1.58
C ALA A 732 -26.43 17.76 0.87
N LYS A 733 -26.97 16.66 0.31
CA LYS A 733 -26.24 15.84 -0.67
C LYS A 733 -26.26 16.54 -2.03
N VAL A 734 -25.34 17.49 -2.20
CA VAL A 734 -25.12 18.19 -3.46
C VAL A 734 -24.21 17.33 -4.33
N GLY A 735 -24.83 16.47 -5.14
CA GLY A 735 -24.13 15.52 -6.00
C GLY A 735 -24.67 14.11 -5.85
N ASN A 736 -24.76 13.39 -6.98
CA ASN A 736 -25.19 11.99 -7.02
C ASN A 736 -24.06 11.00 -6.73
N ASP A 737 -22.87 11.48 -6.37
CA ASP A 737 -21.71 10.62 -6.21
C ASP A 737 -21.76 9.85 -4.89
N LYS A 738 -22.15 8.58 -4.98
CA LYS A 738 -22.33 7.68 -3.82
C LYS A 738 -21.01 7.07 -3.33
N THR A 739 -19.88 7.45 -3.92
CA THR A 739 -18.57 6.81 -3.68
C THR A 739 -17.91 7.22 -2.37
N PHE A 740 -18.25 8.39 -1.81
CA PHE A 740 -17.69 8.86 -0.54
C PHE A 740 -18.58 8.50 0.65
N VAL A 741 -17.99 7.79 1.63
CA VAL A 741 -18.63 7.40 2.89
C VAL A 741 -18.80 8.59 3.85
N HIS A 742 -17.92 9.60 3.73
CA HIS A 742 -17.88 10.82 4.54
C HIS A 742 -18.06 12.06 3.65
N ASP A 743 -18.43 13.20 4.24
CA ASP A 743 -18.53 14.47 3.52
C ASP A 743 -17.11 15.04 3.25
N PRO A 744 -16.64 15.10 1.99
CA PRO A 744 -15.30 15.60 1.70
C PRO A 744 -15.18 17.13 1.81
N VAL A 745 -13.97 17.57 2.16
CA VAL A 745 -13.54 18.97 2.23
C VAL A 745 -12.24 19.09 1.44
N TYR A 746 -12.22 19.92 0.41
CA TYR A 746 -11.03 20.28 -0.37
C TYR A 746 -10.55 21.67 0.01
N LEU A 747 -9.24 21.82 0.20
CA LEU A 747 -8.57 23.07 0.55
C LEU A 747 -7.53 23.41 -0.52
N SER A 748 -7.52 24.65 -1.00
CA SER A 748 -6.51 25.18 -1.90
C SER A 748 -6.02 26.54 -1.40
N LEU A 749 -4.72 26.81 -1.58
CA LEU A 749 -4.03 27.97 -1.03
C LEU A 749 -3.40 28.79 -2.16
N VAL A 750 -3.72 30.07 -2.21
CA VAL A 750 -2.99 31.06 -3.02
C VAL A 750 -2.28 32.02 -2.07
N VAL A 751 -0.96 32.13 -2.22
CA VAL A 751 -0.13 33.07 -1.45
C VAL A 751 0.25 34.23 -2.36
N MET A 752 0.16 35.45 -1.84
CA MET A 752 0.44 36.68 -2.58
C MET A 752 1.45 37.51 -1.78
N ASP A 753 2.66 37.71 -2.32
CA ASP A 753 3.64 38.64 -1.74
C ASP A 753 3.30 40.08 -2.16
N HIS A 754 3.18 41.01 -1.21
CA HIS A 754 2.89 42.42 -1.51
C HIS A 754 3.78 43.42 -0.77
N ILE A 755 3.99 44.56 -1.42
CA ILE A 755 4.77 45.69 -0.89
C ILE A 755 3.93 46.97 -0.80
N LEU A 756 4.40 47.95 -0.03
CA LEU A 756 3.82 49.29 -0.04
C LEU A 756 4.11 49.98 -1.38
N SER A 757 3.07 50.49 -2.02
CA SER A 757 3.15 51.34 -3.20
C SER A 757 4.03 52.54 -2.94
N LYS A 758 5.00 52.77 -3.83
CA LYS A 758 5.93 53.92 -3.77
C LYS A 758 5.29 55.23 -4.25
N LYS A 759 3.96 55.35 -4.31
CA LYS A 759 3.30 56.62 -4.64
C LYS A 759 3.81 57.70 -3.70
N ALA A 760 4.53 58.65 -4.28
CA ALA A 760 5.26 59.64 -3.52
C ALA A 760 4.33 60.39 -2.57
N THR A 761 4.71 60.44 -1.30
CA THR A 761 4.32 61.53 -0.41
C THR A 761 4.90 62.82 -0.99
N ILE A 762 4.20 63.40 -1.96
CA ILE A 762 4.34 64.80 -2.31
C ILE A 762 3.89 65.56 -1.05
N PRO A 763 4.78 66.27 -0.35
CA PRO A 763 4.36 67.04 0.81
C PRO A 763 3.35 68.10 0.36
N ARG A 764 2.24 68.21 1.10
CA ARG A 764 1.23 69.26 0.91
C ARG A 764 1.73 70.60 1.45
#